data_AF-A8XHX2-F1
#
_entry.id   AF-A8XHX2-F1
#
_cell.length_a   1.000
_cell.length_b   1.000
_cell.length_c   1.000
_cell.angle_alpha   90.00
_cell.angle_beta   90.00
_cell.angle_gamma   90.00
#
_symmetry.space_group_name_H-M   'P 1'
#
loop_
_entity.id
_entity.type
_entity.pdbx_description
1 polymer ?
#
loop_
_entity_poly.entity_id
_entity_poly.type
_entity_poly.pdbx_seq_one_letter_code
_entity_poly.pdbx_strand_id
1 'polypeptide(L)'
;MSPTVILDKKPLKVAFSILAILIICGIISFALSTSFWYIYDYNNNELPCRFRLVGYYSYWTTSEVTLRQLRKLTHISFVFLAIDENGSLSFAGDSGEERFLQMKKIALSIRPDIKVMFSVGSDKTAFHFSKIVAEREKKRFLINSIISFLDENDLDGVDVFWSFPSKQDRRSYIRFLRELKKSLVELKIEKGRTEDYVISIIAPQSPSEFEGFNLVEIMESVDFVNVLTYDYYFTSHKVGPLSPLYGGSEGNVDETMKYLSCKTKNPRKLNMGVSFYGNRFLNTELPFGNNSIWIPMSSETKGPFRLQWNEITPNEKAVTKWDNVTRTEYVYDDRKFLTFENEKSMREKMKYAEDHNIGGISIWVIDEDDDENTLLNVVFSVDLCTGSSLQTYTCDSKTTTTTAFQSTTTTSTTTTPLPTTTTTDFQSTTTSRQLSSSTTSSKKDSKLPPAASCGKRVFGYFTEWENADLREEQLGKLTHVIYLFATVQDDGSIKLDNKRTEKRFLDLKDKAHSVRSDLKMMIGVGGHATSYRFSSIVSDDGKRKILIDSIVSFIDEQDLDGVDIFWIWSYEDDKLHYSKFLRELRKALNILKSFEKKKRAEDYLISLIIPPKIATLAEGYDINEILKSVDFLNVLTYDYYFNGDRVGPHSPIYGGTRGNIDETMKYLTCKTRQPSKINMAVPFYGTFWRNASLPLLDDSDEIWKDKGNAAGPFAVRWRELVTNGWDKSTTRFHEKSKTSYIWISETKHFLTFENERSLAEKAKYVKEHQLGGILIWAIDQDDDQNTLLNAVSSADICSQKEKEYINYICDK
;
A
#
# COMPACT_ATOMS: atom_id res chain seq x y z
N MET A 1 55.68 -76.96 -10.48
CA MET A 1 55.02 -76.32 -11.64
C MET A 1 53.73 -75.69 -11.13
N SER A 2 53.66 -74.36 -11.05
CA SER A 2 52.43 -73.63 -10.68
C SER A 2 52.09 -72.64 -11.78
N PRO A 3 50.85 -72.59 -12.29
CA PRO A 3 50.45 -71.60 -13.28
C PRO A 3 49.85 -70.36 -12.63
N THR A 4 50.18 -69.23 -13.23
CA THR A 4 49.76 -67.86 -12.91
C THR A 4 48.38 -67.59 -13.51
N VAL A 5 47.46 -66.99 -12.74
CA VAL A 5 46.20 -66.42 -13.26
C VAL A 5 46.34 -64.90 -13.27
N ILE A 6 46.19 -64.31 -14.47
CA ILE A 6 46.20 -62.87 -14.72
C ILE A 6 44.77 -62.36 -14.55
N LEU A 7 44.54 -61.44 -13.61
CA LEU A 7 43.28 -60.71 -13.45
C LEU A 7 43.30 -59.43 -14.29
N ASP A 8 42.41 -59.35 -15.27
CA ASP A 8 42.24 -58.23 -16.19
C ASP A 8 41.55 -57.04 -15.48
N LYS A 9 42.30 -55.94 -15.27
CA LYS A 9 41.86 -54.71 -14.59
C LYS A 9 41.11 -53.72 -15.49
N LYS A 10 40.52 -54.17 -16.61
CA LYS A 10 39.81 -53.30 -17.56
C LYS A 10 38.44 -52.76 -17.09
N PRO A 11 37.56 -53.48 -16.38
CA PRO A 11 36.21 -52.97 -16.10
C PRO A 11 36.16 -51.89 -15.00
N LEU A 12 37.15 -51.85 -14.10
CA LEU A 12 37.17 -50.88 -13.01
C LEU A 12 37.62 -49.48 -13.47
N LYS A 13 38.53 -49.38 -14.45
CA LYS A 13 38.99 -48.09 -14.98
C LYS A 13 37.91 -47.38 -15.79
N VAL A 14 37.07 -48.11 -16.51
CA VAL A 14 35.99 -47.53 -17.31
C VAL A 14 34.89 -46.95 -16.42
N ALA A 15 34.55 -47.61 -15.31
CA ALA A 15 33.55 -47.11 -14.36
C ALA A 15 34.00 -45.80 -13.66
N PHE A 16 35.27 -45.70 -13.27
CA PHE A 16 35.81 -44.46 -12.67
C PHE A 16 35.91 -43.32 -13.69
N SER A 17 36.21 -43.61 -14.96
CA SER A 17 36.23 -42.59 -16.02
C SER A 17 34.84 -42.05 -16.34
N ILE A 18 33.80 -42.89 -16.33
CA ILE A 18 32.41 -42.45 -16.58
C ILE A 18 31.89 -41.61 -15.40
N LEU A 19 32.20 -41.98 -14.16
CA LEU A 19 31.81 -41.21 -12.98
C LEU A 19 32.53 -39.84 -12.94
N ALA A 20 33.81 -39.79 -13.31
CA ALA A 20 34.57 -38.54 -13.40
C ALA A 20 34.02 -37.62 -14.51
N ILE A 21 33.62 -38.17 -15.67
CA ILE A 21 33.01 -37.40 -16.75
C ILE A 21 31.64 -36.84 -16.34
N LEU A 22 30.82 -37.61 -15.62
CA LEU A 22 29.52 -37.15 -15.11
C LEU A 22 29.67 -36.04 -14.06
N ILE A 23 30.67 -36.13 -13.18
CA ILE A 23 30.99 -35.07 -12.20
C ILE A 23 31.51 -33.82 -12.89
N ILE A 24 32.39 -33.96 -13.90
CA ILE A 24 32.92 -32.83 -14.67
C ILE A 24 31.80 -32.17 -15.51
N CYS A 25 30.90 -32.95 -16.13
CA CYS A 25 29.74 -32.41 -16.83
C CYS A 25 28.75 -31.73 -15.87
N GLY A 26 28.56 -32.25 -14.65
CA GLY A 26 27.75 -31.60 -13.61
C GLY A 26 28.36 -30.27 -13.14
N ILE A 27 29.68 -30.22 -12.95
CA ILE A 27 30.40 -29.00 -12.56
C ILE A 27 30.42 -27.97 -13.70
N ILE A 28 30.56 -28.41 -14.95
CA ILE A 28 30.51 -27.51 -16.13
C ILE A 28 29.08 -27.02 -16.38
N SER A 29 28.05 -27.85 -16.15
CA SER A 29 26.65 -27.41 -16.27
C SER A 29 26.26 -26.44 -15.14
N PHE A 30 26.80 -26.63 -13.93
CA PHE A 30 26.66 -25.69 -12.80
C PHE A 30 27.48 -24.40 -12.99
N ALA A 31 28.67 -24.48 -13.59
CA ALA A 31 29.50 -23.32 -13.93
C ALA A 31 28.91 -22.52 -15.10
N LEU A 32 28.29 -23.18 -16.09
CA LEU A 32 27.64 -22.51 -17.21
C LEU A 32 26.27 -21.92 -16.82
N SER A 33 25.53 -22.55 -15.89
CA SER A 33 24.29 -21.96 -15.37
C SER A 33 24.57 -20.75 -14.47
N THR A 34 25.61 -20.82 -13.62
CA THR A 34 26.02 -19.66 -12.80
C THR A 34 26.65 -18.55 -13.64
N SER A 35 27.34 -18.87 -14.73
CA SER A 35 27.87 -17.87 -15.67
C SER A 35 26.79 -17.26 -16.58
N PHE A 36 25.72 -17.99 -16.90
CA PHE A 36 24.55 -17.43 -17.60
C PHE A 36 23.74 -16.51 -16.70
N TRP A 37 23.62 -16.79 -15.39
CA TRP A 37 23.03 -15.86 -14.43
C TRP A 37 23.91 -14.63 -14.17
N TYR A 38 25.24 -14.78 -14.16
CA TYR A 38 26.16 -13.65 -13.93
C TYR A 38 26.33 -12.72 -15.15
N ILE A 39 26.06 -13.20 -16.37
CA ILE A 39 26.18 -12.39 -17.60
C ILE A 39 24.82 -11.83 -18.06
N TYR A 40 23.69 -12.42 -17.67
CA TYR A 40 22.36 -11.89 -18.00
C TYR A 40 21.93 -10.74 -17.07
N ASP A 41 22.56 -10.60 -15.90
CA ASP A 41 22.22 -9.56 -14.90
C ASP A 41 23.10 -8.29 -14.97
N TYR A 42 24.08 -8.23 -15.89
CA TYR A 42 24.96 -7.06 -16.02
C TYR A 42 24.37 -5.94 -16.92
N ASN A 43 23.24 -6.19 -17.60
CA ASN A 43 22.65 -5.24 -18.55
C ASN A 43 21.28 -4.66 -18.14
N ASN A 44 20.73 -5.03 -16.97
CA ASN A 44 19.51 -4.42 -16.42
C ASN A 44 19.78 -3.88 -15.00
N ASN A 45 20.55 -2.79 -14.91
CA ASN A 45 20.84 -2.09 -13.67
C ASN A 45 19.65 -1.24 -13.17
N GLU A 46 18.48 -1.84 -13.01
CA GLU A 46 17.44 -1.28 -12.16
C GLU A 46 17.25 -2.21 -10.96
N LEU A 47 17.90 -1.87 -9.84
CA LEU A 47 17.59 -2.46 -8.53
C LEU A 47 16.06 -2.42 -8.35
N PRO A 48 15.39 -3.55 -8.04
CA PRO A 48 13.95 -3.55 -7.82
C PRO A 48 13.63 -2.52 -6.74
N CYS A 49 12.59 -1.70 -6.96
CA CYS A 49 12.25 -0.67 -5.99
C CYS A 49 11.99 -1.29 -4.63
N ARG A 50 12.87 -0.99 -3.68
CA ARG A 50 12.73 -1.32 -2.27
C ARG A 50 12.59 0.00 -1.54
N PHE A 51 11.36 0.39 -1.26
CA PHE A 51 11.09 1.54 -0.39
C PHE A 51 11.77 1.29 0.96
N ARG A 52 12.75 2.14 1.30
CA ARG A 52 13.43 2.09 2.59
C ARG A 52 12.89 3.18 3.49
N LEU A 53 12.39 2.77 4.65
CA LEU A 53 12.11 3.68 5.76
C LEU A 53 13.05 3.34 6.92
N VAL A 54 13.98 4.26 7.20
CA VAL A 54 15.01 4.12 8.23
C VAL A 54 14.65 5.02 9.41
N GLY A 55 14.32 4.43 10.56
CA GLY A 55 14.13 5.18 11.80
C GLY A 55 15.42 5.18 12.62
N TYR A 56 15.90 6.35 13.03
CA TYR A 56 16.92 6.44 14.07
C TYR A 56 16.23 6.42 15.44
N TYR A 57 16.75 5.64 16.40
CA TYR A 57 16.22 5.54 17.77
C TYR A 57 17.27 5.97 18.78
N SER A 58 16.92 6.94 19.62
CA SER A 58 17.91 7.65 20.41
C SER A 58 18.14 7.10 21.83
N TYR A 59 19.34 7.33 22.33
CA TYR A 59 19.71 6.99 23.72
C TYR A 59 19.28 8.05 24.76
N TRP A 60 18.94 9.27 24.32
CA TRP A 60 18.71 10.43 25.21
C TRP A 60 17.25 10.72 25.54
N THR A 61 16.30 10.21 24.75
CA THR A 61 14.87 10.36 25.08
C THR A 61 14.45 9.30 26.12
N THR A 62 13.27 9.51 26.72
CA THR A 62 12.64 8.52 27.60
C THR A 62 11.60 7.67 26.88
N SER A 63 11.12 8.12 25.72
CA SER A 63 10.10 7.42 24.93
C SER A 63 10.62 6.08 24.41
N GLU A 64 9.86 5.01 24.61
CA GLU A 64 10.20 3.69 24.09
C GLU A 64 9.69 3.53 22.66
N VAL A 65 10.47 2.85 21.81
CA VAL A 65 9.96 2.50 20.49
C VAL A 65 8.85 1.46 20.59
N THR A 66 7.75 1.68 19.88
CA THR A 66 6.58 0.80 19.94
C THR A 66 6.56 -0.22 18.80
N LEU A 67 5.84 -1.32 18.99
CA LEU A 67 5.58 -2.30 17.92
C LEU A 67 4.90 -1.65 16.69
N ARG A 68 4.02 -0.66 16.93
CA ARG A 68 3.31 0.11 15.90
C ARG A 68 4.28 0.96 15.05
N GLN A 69 5.31 1.53 15.67
CA GLN A 69 6.37 2.25 14.97
C GLN A 69 7.23 1.28 14.17
N LEU A 70 7.75 0.23 14.81
CA LEU A 70 8.67 -0.70 14.16
C LEU A 70 8.06 -1.41 12.94
N ARG A 71 6.76 -1.75 12.98
CA ARG A 71 6.04 -2.35 11.84
C ARG A 71 5.94 -1.47 10.60
N LYS A 72 6.14 -0.15 10.74
CA LYS A 72 6.16 0.80 9.61
C LYS A 72 7.57 0.98 9.05
N LEU A 73 8.59 0.62 9.82
CA LEU A 73 9.99 0.79 9.43
C LEU A 73 10.51 -0.43 8.70
N THR A 74 11.44 -0.20 7.79
CA THR A 74 12.24 -1.28 7.18
C THR A 74 13.57 -1.48 7.90
N HIS A 75 14.10 -0.40 8.49
CA HIS A 75 15.33 -0.39 9.25
C HIS A 75 15.14 0.45 10.51
N ILE A 76 15.65 -0.02 11.64
CA ILE A 76 15.80 0.76 12.87
C ILE A 76 17.29 0.82 13.20
N SER A 77 17.83 2.01 13.44
CA SER A 77 19.24 2.21 13.78
C SER A 77 19.38 2.90 15.12
N PHE A 78 20.00 2.22 16.10
CA PHE A 78 20.26 2.79 17.41
C PHE A 78 21.35 3.87 17.33
N VAL A 79 21.06 5.09 17.80
CA VAL A 79 22.02 6.20 17.91
C VAL A 79 22.29 6.48 19.40
N PHE A 80 23.51 6.35 19.92
CA PHE A 80 24.78 6.07 19.23
C PHE A 80 25.65 5.09 20.01
N LEU A 81 26.53 4.39 19.27
CA LEU A 81 27.73 3.77 19.83
C LEU A 81 28.89 4.75 19.62
N ALA A 82 29.40 5.30 20.72
CA ALA A 82 30.54 6.20 20.76
C ALA A 82 31.82 5.48 20.30
N ILE A 83 32.74 6.24 19.70
CA ILE A 83 34.09 5.76 19.37
C ILE A 83 35.14 6.48 20.21
N ASP A 84 36.10 5.73 20.75
CA ASP A 84 37.30 6.30 21.37
C ASP A 84 38.42 6.56 20.34
N GLU A 85 39.57 7.06 20.79
CA GLU A 85 40.71 7.36 19.91
C GLU A 85 41.41 6.15 19.28
N ASN A 86 41.08 4.94 19.72
CA ASN A 86 41.62 3.67 19.24
C ASN A 86 40.62 2.95 18.32
N GLY A 87 39.34 3.34 18.34
CA GLY A 87 38.26 2.70 17.58
C GLY A 87 37.47 1.67 18.39
N SER A 88 37.51 1.72 19.72
CA SER A 88 36.62 0.92 20.57
C SER A 88 35.21 1.49 20.55
N LEU A 89 34.21 0.62 20.62
CA LEU A 89 32.80 1.01 20.71
C LEU A 89 32.32 1.00 22.15
N SER A 90 31.52 1.98 22.54
CA SER A 90 30.84 2.01 23.83
C SER A 90 29.48 2.69 23.74
N PHE A 91 28.55 2.32 24.62
CA PHE A 91 27.29 3.03 24.74
C PHE A 91 27.50 4.45 25.28
N ALA A 92 26.73 5.40 24.76
CA ALA A 92 26.70 6.75 25.29
C ALA A 92 25.93 6.78 26.62
N GLY A 93 26.64 6.56 27.73
CA GLY A 93 26.09 6.55 29.09
C GLY A 93 25.33 5.26 29.45
N ASP A 94 25.09 5.05 30.75
CA ASP A 94 24.52 3.79 31.29
C ASP A 94 23.10 3.50 30.77
N SER A 95 22.29 4.53 30.47
CA SER A 95 20.94 4.36 29.91
C SER A 95 20.93 3.90 28.45
N GLY A 96 22.05 4.05 27.73
CA GLY A 96 22.13 3.72 26.31
C GLY A 96 22.05 2.22 26.05
N GLU A 97 22.72 1.41 26.87
CA GLU A 97 22.72 -0.05 26.73
C GLU A 97 21.32 -0.62 26.98
N GLU A 98 20.65 -0.18 28.04
CA GLU A 98 19.29 -0.63 28.38
C GLU A 98 18.30 -0.32 27.25
N ARG A 99 18.33 0.91 26.72
CA ARG A 99 17.48 1.32 25.59
C ARG A 99 17.77 0.54 24.32
N PHE A 100 19.04 0.25 24.03
CA PHE A 100 19.42 -0.59 22.89
C PHE A 100 18.88 -2.02 23.04
N LEU A 101 19.05 -2.64 24.21
CA LEU A 101 18.56 -3.98 24.48
C LEU A 101 17.03 -4.05 24.40
N GLN A 102 16.34 -3.03 24.87
CA GLN A 102 14.89 -2.90 24.74
C GLN A 102 14.45 -2.78 23.28
N MET A 103 15.04 -1.85 22.52
CA MET A 103 14.77 -1.69 21.09
C MET A 103 14.98 -3.01 20.35
N LYS A 104 16.12 -3.68 20.58
CA LYS A 104 16.45 -4.98 20.00
C LYS A 104 15.39 -6.01 20.37
N LYS A 105 15.02 -6.12 21.65
CA LYS A 105 14.00 -7.07 22.13
C LYS A 105 12.66 -6.89 21.41
N ILE A 106 12.19 -5.66 21.26
CA ILE A 106 10.92 -5.36 20.57
C ILE A 106 11.06 -5.63 19.07
N ALA A 107 12.15 -5.20 18.44
CA ALA A 107 12.40 -5.41 17.01
C ALA A 107 12.51 -6.90 16.63
N LEU A 108 13.11 -7.72 17.48
CA LEU A 108 13.19 -9.17 17.28
C LEU A 108 11.81 -9.85 17.26
N SER A 109 10.78 -9.27 17.88
CA SER A 109 9.41 -9.81 17.85
C SER A 109 8.70 -9.68 16.50
N ILE A 110 9.21 -8.85 15.58
CA ILE A 110 8.65 -8.66 14.23
C ILE A 110 9.62 -9.03 13.10
N ARG A 111 10.75 -9.67 13.43
CA ARG A 111 11.64 -10.25 12.43
C ARG A 111 10.86 -11.29 11.59
N PRO A 112 11.06 -11.40 10.26
CA PRO A 112 12.09 -10.79 9.41
C PRO A 112 11.75 -9.41 8.81
N ASP A 113 10.66 -8.77 9.21
CA ASP A 113 10.12 -7.59 8.51
C ASP A 113 10.95 -6.30 8.71
N ILE A 114 11.86 -6.28 9.70
CA ILE A 114 12.72 -5.14 10.01
C ILE A 114 14.21 -5.53 10.07
N LYS A 115 15.09 -4.63 9.64
CA LYS A 115 16.53 -4.67 9.86
C LYS A 115 16.92 -3.91 11.12
N VAL A 116 17.62 -4.56 12.04
CA VAL A 116 18.07 -3.95 13.30
C VAL A 116 19.54 -3.58 13.17
N MET A 117 19.83 -2.28 13.26
CA MET A 117 21.15 -1.70 13.05
C MET A 117 21.57 -0.85 14.24
N PHE A 118 22.82 -0.42 14.23
CA PHE A 118 23.34 0.60 15.12
C PHE A 118 24.19 1.60 14.36
N SER A 119 24.29 2.80 14.90
CA SER A 119 25.06 3.90 14.35
C SER A 119 26.36 4.06 15.13
N VAL A 120 27.49 3.96 14.44
CA VAL A 120 28.82 4.16 15.01
C VAL A 120 29.29 5.60 14.82
N GLY A 121 29.80 6.18 15.90
CA GLY A 121 30.17 7.59 15.98
C GLY A 121 29.05 8.47 16.51
N SER A 122 29.32 9.77 16.62
CA SER A 122 28.34 10.80 16.98
C SER A 122 28.93 12.18 16.68
N ASP A 123 28.10 13.22 16.69
CA ASP A 123 28.51 14.63 16.74
C ASP A 123 29.56 14.93 17.83
N LYS A 124 29.60 14.14 18.90
CA LYS A 124 30.59 14.26 19.98
C LYS A 124 31.85 13.43 19.82
N THR A 125 31.88 12.42 18.95
CA THR A 125 33.03 11.49 18.83
C THR A 125 33.55 11.35 17.40
N ALA A 126 32.86 11.93 16.41
CA ALA A 126 33.23 11.84 15.01
C ALA A 126 34.59 12.47 14.68
N PHE A 127 35.09 13.37 15.53
CA PHE A 127 36.42 13.95 15.38
C PHE A 127 37.55 12.91 15.49
N HIS A 128 37.30 11.74 16.10
CA HIS A 128 38.25 10.64 16.13
C HIS A 128 38.38 9.92 14.78
N PHE A 129 37.33 9.91 13.95
CA PHE A 129 37.33 9.14 12.69
C PHE A 129 38.53 9.46 11.80
N SER A 130 38.83 10.75 11.57
CA SER A 130 39.93 11.18 10.70
C SER A 130 41.26 10.49 11.07
N LYS A 131 41.61 10.50 12.36
CA LYS A 131 42.83 9.86 12.87
C LYS A 131 42.75 8.33 12.78
N ILE A 132 41.61 7.74 13.14
CA ILE A 132 41.42 6.29 13.14
C ILE A 132 41.55 5.73 11.72
N VAL A 133 40.83 6.29 10.74
CA VAL A 133 40.81 5.74 9.37
C VAL A 133 42.11 5.99 8.61
N ALA A 134 42.90 7.00 9.02
CA ALA A 134 44.21 7.29 8.44
C ALA A 134 45.27 6.26 8.87
N GLU A 135 45.14 5.68 10.06
CA GLU A 135 46.11 4.76 10.64
C GLU A 135 45.70 3.30 10.46
N ARG A 136 46.59 2.47 9.89
CA ARG A 136 46.26 1.08 9.51
C ARG A 136 45.79 0.24 10.70
N GLU A 137 46.45 0.37 11.85
CA GLU A 137 46.14 -0.45 13.02
C GLU A 137 44.83 -0.05 13.67
N LYS A 138 44.62 1.25 13.91
CA LYS A 138 43.37 1.78 14.49
C LYS A 138 42.16 1.54 13.60
N LYS A 139 42.29 1.73 12.29
CA LYS A 139 41.23 1.41 11.33
C LYS A 139 40.84 -0.07 11.39
N ARG A 140 41.83 -0.98 11.46
CA ARG A 140 41.56 -2.42 11.60
C ARG A 140 40.90 -2.73 12.94
N PHE A 141 41.30 -2.05 14.01
CA PHE A 141 40.69 -2.18 15.31
C PHE A 141 39.22 -1.75 15.28
N LEU A 142 38.90 -0.59 14.71
CA LEU A 142 37.52 -0.12 14.53
C LEU A 142 36.67 -1.11 13.73
N ILE A 143 37.18 -1.64 12.61
CA ILE A 143 36.46 -2.64 11.81
C ILE A 143 36.16 -3.87 12.66
N ASN A 144 37.15 -4.37 13.40
CA ASN A 144 36.95 -5.52 14.28
C ASN A 144 35.91 -5.23 15.38
N SER A 145 35.94 -4.05 15.99
CA SER A 145 34.94 -3.67 17.01
C SER A 145 33.52 -3.64 16.44
N ILE A 146 33.34 -3.16 15.20
CA ILE A 146 32.04 -3.18 14.50
C ILE A 146 31.59 -4.62 14.23
N ILE A 147 32.49 -5.47 13.74
CA ILE A 147 32.21 -6.89 13.45
C ILE A 147 31.82 -7.64 14.72
N SER A 148 32.58 -7.47 15.81
CA SER A 148 32.29 -8.07 17.11
C SER A 148 30.93 -7.62 17.63
N PHE A 149 30.63 -6.32 17.59
CA PHE A 149 29.35 -5.80 18.08
C PHE A 149 28.15 -6.32 17.27
N LEU A 150 28.27 -6.41 15.94
CA LEU A 150 27.24 -6.99 15.07
C LEU A 150 26.96 -8.46 15.42
N ASP A 151 28.01 -9.25 15.60
CA ASP A 151 27.92 -10.68 15.87
C ASP A 151 27.36 -10.97 17.26
N GLU A 152 27.93 -10.35 18.29
CA GLU A 152 27.50 -10.51 19.69
C GLU A 152 26.03 -10.11 19.89
N ASN A 153 25.54 -9.17 19.07
CA ASN A 153 24.19 -8.65 19.20
C ASN A 153 23.22 -9.17 18.12
N ASP A 154 23.62 -10.05 17.21
CA ASP A 154 22.78 -10.57 16.11
C ASP A 154 22.03 -9.47 15.35
N LEU A 155 22.80 -8.48 14.89
CA LEU A 155 22.31 -7.30 14.17
C LEU A 155 22.44 -7.48 12.66
N ASP A 156 21.74 -6.62 11.90
CA ASP A 156 21.64 -6.70 10.45
C ASP A 156 22.55 -5.72 9.72
N GLY A 157 23.15 -4.75 10.41
CA GLY A 157 24.02 -3.77 9.76
C GLY A 157 24.50 -2.63 10.66
N VAL A 158 25.30 -1.77 10.06
CA VAL A 158 25.96 -0.62 10.70
C VAL A 158 25.75 0.65 9.88
N ASP A 159 25.42 1.75 10.55
CA ASP A 159 25.41 3.11 10.00
C ASP A 159 26.68 3.85 10.43
N VAL A 160 27.49 4.33 9.49
CA VAL A 160 28.71 5.10 9.79
C VAL A 160 28.36 6.59 9.87
N PHE A 161 28.28 7.10 11.10
CA PHE A 161 27.86 8.47 11.38
C PHE A 161 29.07 9.41 11.53
N TRP A 162 29.71 9.73 10.41
CA TRP A 162 30.83 10.70 10.38
C TRP A 162 30.35 12.06 9.85
N SER A 163 30.22 13.02 10.77
CA SER A 163 29.85 14.42 10.47
C SER A 163 31.04 15.39 10.68
N PHE A 164 31.78 15.85 9.66
CA PHE A 164 31.92 15.28 8.32
C PHE A 164 33.40 15.13 7.95
N PRO A 165 33.78 14.17 7.08
CA PRO A 165 35.15 14.03 6.60
C PRO A 165 35.60 15.26 5.80
N SER A 166 36.85 15.66 5.99
CA SER A 166 37.49 16.73 5.21
C SER A 166 38.06 16.20 3.89
N LYS A 167 38.49 17.11 3.00
CA LYS A 167 39.15 16.75 1.74
C LYS A 167 40.36 15.82 1.93
N GLN A 168 41.09 15.97 3.04
CA GLN A 168 42.24 15.15 3.40
C GLN A 168 41.83 13.71 3.75
N ASP A 169 40.64 13.53 4.31
CA ASP A 169 40.12 12.23 4.75
C ASP A 169 39.59 11.38 3.59
N ARG A 170 39.26 12.00 2.45
CA ARG A 170 38.56 11.38 1.31
C ARG A 170 39.08 10.00 0.92
N ARG A 171 40.41 9.83 0.81
CA ARG A 171 41.01 8.53 0.42
C ARG A 171 40.95 7.51 1.55
N SER A 172 41.20 7.94 2.79
CA SER A 172 41.17 7.08 3.97
C SER A 172 39.76 6.60 4.27
N TYR A 173 38.75 7.45 4.08
CA TYR A 173 37.36 7.11 4.30
C TYR A 173 36.87 6.02 3.33
N ILE A 174 37.14 6.17 2.03
CA ILE A 174 36.83 5.11 1.04
C ILE A 174 37.53 3.80 1.36
N ARG A 175 38.81 3.86 1.75
CA ARG A 175 39.56 2.66 2.11
C ARG A 175 38.94 1.96 3.31
N PHE A 176 38.49 2.72 4.31
CA PHE A 176 37.77 2.19 5.45
C PHE A 176 36.46 1.50 5.03
N LEU A 177 35.61 2.16 4.24
CA LEU A 177 34.33 1.56 3.79
C LEU A 177 34.53 0.27 2.97
N ARG A 178 35.55 0.23 2.09
CA ARG A 178 35.90 -0.98 1.33
C ARG A 178 36.37 -2.12 2.21
N GLU A 179 37.21 -1.83 3.20
CA GLU A 179 37.70 -2.84 4.14
C GLU A 179 36.58 -3.33 5.06
N LEU A 180 35.71 -2.43 5.54
CA LEU A 180 34.52 -2.79 6.31
C LEU A 180 33.57 -3.70 5.52
N LYS A 181 33.26 -3.34 4.26
CA LYS A 181 32.45 -4.17 3.36
C LYS A 181 33.04 -5.55 3.18
N LYS A 182 34.36 -5.63 2.98
CA LYS A 182 35.05 -6.92 2.85
C LYS A 182 34.89 -7.76 4.12
N SER A 183 35.15 -7.20 5.29
CA SER A 183 35.01 -7.91 6.57
C SER A 183 33.58 -8.36 6.85
N LEU A 184 32.58 -7.60 6.43
CA LEU A 184 31.17 -8.02 6.55
C LEU A 184 30.79 -9.17 5.63
N VAL A 185 31.36 -9.23 4.41
CA VAL A 185 31.21 -10.39 3.52
C VAL A 185 31.86 -11.63 4.13
N GLU A 186 33.05 -11.49 4.74
CA GLU A 186 33.72 -12.58 5.44
C GLU A 186 32.88 -13.07 6.63
N LEU A 187 32.35 -12.16 7.46
CA LEU A 187 31.46 -12.50 8.57
C LEU A 187 30.18 -13.20 8.10
N LYS A 188 29.56 -12.75 7.01
CA LYS A 188 28.38 -13.39 6.42
C LYS A 188 28.65 -14.87 6.10
N ILE A 189 29.78 -15.13 5.44
CA ILE A 189 30.21 -16.48 5.06
C ILE A 189 30.48 -17.33 6.30
N GLU A 190 31.22 -16.79 7.28
CA GLU A 190 31.53 -17.47 8.53
C GLU A 190 30.26 -17.89 9.29
N LYS A 191 29.26 -17.01 9.34
CA LYS A 191 28.01 -17.23 10.06
C LYS A 191 26.95 -17.97 9.24
N GLY A 192 27.24 -18.32 7.98
CA GLY A 192 26.29 -18.98 7.08
C GLY A 192 25.02 -18.15 6.82
N ARG A 193 25.10 -16.81 6.91
CA ARG A 193 23.95 -15.92 6.69
C ARG A 193 23.57 -15.90 5.22
N THR A 194 22.27 -15.97 4.95
CA THR A 194 21.72 -15.87 3.58
C THR A 194 21.72 -14.44 3.08
N GLU A 195 21.49 -13.49 3.97
CA GLU A 195 21.40 -12.06 3.66
C GLU A 195 22.70 -11.33 3.95
N ASP A 196 22.97 -10.28 3.17
CA ASP A 196 24.11 -9.39 3.39
C ASP A 196 23.88 -8.50 4.61
N TYR A 197 24.96 -8.18 5.32
CA TYR A 197 24.94 -7.11 6.30
C TYR A 197 24.83 -5.76 5.59
N VAL A 198 24.01 -4.87 6.15
CA VAL A 198 23.76 -3.53 5.61
C VAL A 198 24.85 -2.57 6.08
N ILE A 199 25.38 -1.76 5.15
CA ILE A 199 26.19 -0.58 5.44
C ILE A 199 25.44 0.65 4.97
N SER A 200 25.18 1.59 5.88
CA SER A 200 24.75 2.94 5.53
C SER A 200 25.72 3.99 6.04
N ILE A 201 25.62 5.19 5.49
CA ILE A 201 26.37 6.37 5.97
C ILE A 201 25.46 7.58 6.00
N ILE A 202 25.86 8.62 6.71
CA ILE A 202 25.26 9.95 6.57
C ILE A 202 25.94 10.80 5.50
N ALA A 203 25.18 11.74 4.93
CA ALA A 203 25.67 12.79 4.04
C ALA A 203 25.16 14.18 4.47
N PRO A 204 25.96 15.24 4.33
CA PRO A 204 25.59 16.60 4.74
C PRO A 204 24.47 17.20 3.89
N GLN A 205 23.82 18.25 4.40
CA GLN A 205 22.84 19.02 3.63
C GLN A 205 23.47 19.90 2.54
N SER A 206 24.70 20.40 2.66
CA SER A 206 25.23 21.36 1.68
C SER A 206 26.19 20.73 0.65
N PRO A 207 26.05 21.03 -0.66
CA PRO A 207 27.02 20.66 -1.69
C PRO A 207 28.49 21.00 -1.36
N SER A 208 28.73 22.09 -0.61
CA SER A 208 30.09 22.51 -0.22
C SER A 208 30.76 21.58 0.79
N GLU A 209 29.97 20.77 1.52
CA GLU A 209 30.47 19.87 2.56
C GLU A 209 30.88 18.49 2.00
N PHE A 210 30.69 18.27 0.69
CA PHE A 210 31.05 17.00 0.02
C PHE A 210 32.53 16.88 -0.36
N GLU A 211 33.41 17.81 0.03
CA GLU A 211 34.83 17.75 -0.36
C GLU A 211 35.55 16.48 0.12
N GLY A 212 35.19 15.99 1.32
CA GLY A 212 35.69 14.73 1.87
C GLY A 212 34.99 13.47 1.33
N PHE A 213 33.95 13.63 0.52
CA PHE A 213 33.18 12.52 -0.03
C PHE A 213 33.63 12.19 -1.45
N ASN A 214 33.97 10.91 -1.67
CA ASN A 214 34.04 10.38 -3.02
C ASN A 214 32.74 9.62 -3.34
N LEU A 215 31.69 10.38 -3.67
CA LEU A 215 30.32 9.87 -3.78
C LEU A 215 30.20 8.63 -4.68
N VAL A 216 30.90 8.56 -5.80
CA VAL A 216 30.86 7.38 -6.70
C VAL A 216 31.42 6.14 -6.00
N GLU A 217 32.62 6.23 -5.43
CA GLU A 217 33.27 5.10 -4.74
C GLU A 217 32.56 4.72 -3.42
N ILE A 218 31.92 5.69 -2.75
CA ILE A 218 31.05 5.44 -1.59
C ILE A 218 29.88 4.57 -2.02
N MET A 219 29.17 4.93 -3.09
CA MET A 219 27.97 4.21 -3.56
C MET A 219 28.26 2.77 -3.99
N GLU A 220 29.50 2.43 -4.33
CA GLU A 220 29.95 1.05 -4.54
C GLU A 220 30.15 0.27 -3.23
N SER A 221 30.47 0.98 -2.15
CA SER A 221 30.88 0.41 -0.87
C SER A 221 29.73 0.30 0.15
N VAL A 222 28.62 0.99 -0.07
CA VAL A 222 27.49 1.08 0.87
C VAL A 222 26.17 0.69 0.20
N ASP A 223 25.20 0.27 0.99
CA ASP A 223 23.85 -0.09 0.53
C ASP A 223 23.03 1.16 0.23
N PHE A 224 23.07 2.14 1.14
CA PHE A 224 22.39 3.43 0.94
C PHE A 224 23.04 4.56 1.76
N VAL A 225 22.66 5.80 1.43
CA VAL A 225 23.13 7.04 2.07
C VAL A 225 21.94 7.77 2.69
N ASN A 226 22.00 8.06 3.98
CA ASN A 226 21.03 8.86 4.72
C ASN A 226 21.43 10.35 4.62
N VAL A 227 20.73 11.13 3.81
CA VAL A 227 21.07 12.55 3.58
C VAL A 227 20.38 13.40 4.63
N LEU A 228 21.14 14.19 5.39
CA LEU A 228 20.62 15.01 6.48
C LEU A 228 19.94 16.28 5.94
N THR A 229 18.87 16.14 5.16
CA THR A 229 18.17 17.25 4.48
C THR A 229 17.29 18.08 5.43
N TYR A 230 17.86 18.50 6.55
CA TYR A 230 17.28 19.37 7.57
C TYR A 230 18.37 20.21 8.24
N ASP A 231 17.98 21.12 9.13
CA ASP A 231 18.89 22.04 9.81
C ASP A 231 19.67 22.99 8.87
N TYR A 232 19.08 23.39 7.74
CA TYR A 232 19.73 24.31 6.77
C TYR A 232 20.13 25.66 7.38
N TYR A 233 19.38 26.13 8.38
CA TYR A 233 19.64 27.41 9.06
C TYR A 233 20.32 27.23 10.44
N PHE A 234 20.70 26.02 10.84
CA PHE A 234 21.14 25.72 12.21
C PHE A 234 22.44 26.44 12.61
N THR A 235 23.42 26.51 11.69
CA THR A 235 24.69 27.22 11.89
C THR A 235 24.73 28.60 11.21
N SER A 236 23.61 29.04 10.63
CA SER A 236 23.54 30.28 9.87
C SER A 236 23.47 31.51 10.79
N HIS A 237 23.87 32.67 10.26
CA HIS A 237 23.59 33.98 10.87
C HIS A 237 22.15 34.48 10.59
N LYS A 238 21.30 33.59 10.06
CA LYS A 238 19.89 33.84 9.79
C LYS A 238 19.04 32.80 10.51
N VAL A 239 17.89 33.23 10.99
CA VAL A 239 16.79 32.36 11.39
C VAL A 239 15.94 32.08 10.15
N GLY A 240 15.53 30.84 9.96
CA GLY A 240 14.79 30.43 8.78
C GLY A 240 14.19 29.04 8.93
N PRO A 241 13.63 28.48 7.84
CA PRO A 241 12.97 27.19 7.85
C PRO A 241 13.92 26.05 8.22
N LEU A 242 13.41 25.05 8.95
CA LEU A 242 14.17 23.88 9.39
C LEU A 242 14.70 23.07 8.19
N SER A 243 13.78 22.71 7.28
CA SER A 243 14.11 21.94 6.08
C SER A 243 13.30 22.43 4.88
N PRO A 244 13.66 23.60 4.30
CA PRO A 244 12.97 24.14 3.13
C PRO A 244 13.03 23.13 1.98
N LEU A 245 11.87 22.81 1.39
CA LEU A 245 11.81 21.91 0.24
C LEU A 245 12.41 22.57 -1.01
N TYR A 246 12.08 23.84 -1.23
CA TYR A 246 12.61 24.67 -2.31
C TYR A 246 13.04 26.04 -1.76
N GLY A 247 13.77 26.82 -2.57
CA GLY A 247 14.14 28.19 -2.21
C GLY A 247 15.01 28.28 -0.95
N GLY A 248 15.01 29.42 -0.27
CA GLY A 248 15.89 29.66 0.88
C GLY A 248 17.30 30.09 0.49
N SER A 249 17.96 30.82 1.38
CA SER A 249 19.29 31.39 1.13
C SER A 249 20.44 30.51 1.63
N GLU A 250 20.14 29.52 2.46
CA GLU A 250 21.12 28.62 3.08
C GLU A 250 21.07 27.20 2.46
N GLY A 251 20.38 27.06 1.31
CA GLY A 251 20.13 25.79 0.63
C GLY A 251 18.75 25.21 0.92
N ASN A 252 18.41 24.14 0.21
CA ASN A 252 17.14 23.41 0.34
C ASN A 252 17.25 21.93 -0.06
N VAL A 253 16.24 21.16 0.32
CA VAL A 253 16.12 19.71 0.05
C VAL A 253 16.25 19.41 -1.44
N ASP A 254 15.60 20.21 -2.30
CA ASP A 254 15.63 20.02 -3.74
C ASP A 254 17.05 20.14 -4.32
N GLU A 255 17.76 21.22 -4.01
CA GLU A 255 19.15 21.45 -4.45
C GLU A 255 20.10 20.33 -4.00
N THR A 256 19.99 19.89 -2.74
CA THR A 256 20.84 18.84 -2.17
C THR A 256 20.58 17.49 -2.82
N MET A 257 19.31 17.09 -2.92
CA MET A 257 18.95 15.81 -3.51
C MET A 257 19.20 15.79 -5.02
N LYS A 258 19.01 16.91 -5.73
CA LYS A 258 19.42 17.09 -7.14
C LYS A 258 20.92 16.90 -7.30
N TYR A 259 21.72 17.58 -6.49
CA TYR A 259 23.18 17.48 -6.55
C TYR A 259 23.64 16.03 -6.36
N LEU A 260 23.17 15.36 -5.30
CA LEU A 260 23.53 13.98 -5.01
C LEU A 260 23.08 13.02 -6.09
N SER A 261 21.85 13.14 -6.56
CA SER A 261 21.31 12.27 -7.61
C SER A 261 22.06 12.43 -8.93
N CYS A 262 22.43 13.65 -9.30
CA CYS A 262 23.24 13.91 -10.49
C CYS A 262 24.69 13.44 -10.35
N LYS A 263 25.31 13.61 -9.18
CA LYS A 263 26.69 13.16 -8.93
C LYS A 263 26.81 11.64 -8.85
N THR A 264 25.85 10.98 -8.23
CA THR A 264 25.86 9.52 -8.02
C THR A 264 25.23 8.75 -9.16
N LYS A 265 24.34 9.39 -9.93
CA LYS A 265 23.47 8.74 -10.93
C LYS A 265 22.66 7.56 -10.36
N ASN A 266 22.39 7.58 -9.05
CA ASN A 266 21.66 6.52 -8.37
C ASN A 266 20.80 7.08 -7.22
N PRO A 267 19.72 7.84 -7.54
CA PRO A 267 18.79 8.35 -6.53
C PRO A 267 18.15 7.24 -5.69
N ARG A 268 18.04 6.03 -6.24
CA ARG A 268 17.50 4.84 -5.57
C ARG A 268 18.37 4.30 -4.43
N LYS A 269 19.61 4.76 -4.27
CA LYS A 269 20.46 4.49 -3.09
C LYS A 269 20.51 5.65 -2.09
N LEU A 270 19.80 6.75 -2.35
CA LEU A 270 19.69 7.86 -1.42
C LEU A 270 18.42 7.72 -0.59
N ASN A 271 18.52 8.08 0.69
CA ASN A 271 17.39 8.32 1.55
C ASN A 271 17.32 9.81 1.86
N MET A 272 16.18 10.44 1.61
CA MET A 272 15.95 11.84 1.98
C MET A 272 15.65 11.92 3.48
N GLY A 273 16.37 12.77 4.19
CA GLY A 273 16.22 12.96 5.64
C GLY A 273 15.02 13.83 6.00
N VAL A 274 14.26 13.40 7.01
CA VAL A 274 13.19 14.18 7.63
C VAL A 274 13.35 14.21 9.14
N SER A 275 12.90 15.31 9.74
CA SER A 275 13.08 15.61 11.16
C SER A 275 11.76 15.55 11.91
N PHE A 276 11.71 14.89 13.08
CA PHE A 276 10.57 14.87 14.00
C PHE A 276 10.74 15.88 15.15
N TYR A 277 11.30 17.04 14.82
CA TYR A 277 11.54 18.14 15.75
C TYR A 277 11.40 19.49 15.04
N GLY A 278 11.45 20.55 15.83
CA GLY A 278 11.51 21.94 15.41
C GLY A 278 12.64 22.71 16.08
N ASN A 279 12.92 23.90 15.57
CA ASN A 279 13.84 24.87 16.16
C ASN A 279 13.09 26.15 16.53
N ARG A 280 13.15 26.54 17.81
CA ARG A 280 12.65 27.81 18.33
C ARG A 280 13.76 28.83 18.48
N PHE A 281 13.46 30.07 18.12
CA PHE A 281 14.31 31.23 18.30
C PHE A 281 13.52 32.29 19.07
N LEU A 282 14.20 33.01 19.95
CA LEU A 282 13.64 34.07 20.77
C LEU A 282 14.30 35.41 20.42
N ASN A 283 13.60 36.51 20.71
CA ASN A 283 14.01 37.88 20.44
C ASN A 283 14.29 38.16 18.95
N THR A 284 13.63 37.44 18.05
CA THR A 284 13.79 37.62 16.61
C THR A 284 13.07 38.89 16.15
N GLU A 285 13.51 39.45 15.03
CA GLU A 285 12.74 40.46 14.30
C GLU A 285 11.57 39.80 13.54
N LEU A 286 10.73 40.62 12.89
CA LEU A 286 9.64 40.13 12.03
C LEU A 286 10.23 39.37 10.82
N PRO A 287 9.69 38.19 10.46
CA PRO A 287 10.09 37.48 9.26
C PRO A 287 9.79 38.30 8.01
N PHE A 288 10.77 38.38 7.10
CA PHE A 288 10.66 39.08 5.83
C PHE A 288 11.29 38.27 4.70
N GLY A 289 10.80 38.48 3.47
CA GLY A 289 11.35 37.85 2.27
C GLY A 289 10.28 37.56 1.22
N ASN A 290 10.50 38.01 -0.02
CA ASN A 290 9.58 37.75 -1.14
C ASN A 290 9.73 36.33 -1.72
N ASN A 291 10.88 35.68 -1.51
CA ASN A 291 11.23 34.39 -2.13
C ASN A 291 11.44 33.26 -1.10
N SER A 292 11.46 33.54 0.19
CA SER A 292 11.58 32.58 1.31
C SER A 292 11.58 33.37 2.61
N ILE A 293 10.84 32.93 3.63
CA ILE A 293 10.97 33.49 4.98
C ILE A 293 12.40 33.34 5.51
N TRP A 294 12.95 34.43 6.05
CA TRP A 294 14.12 34.41 6.93
C TRP A 294 14.15 35.67 7.80
N ILE A 295 14.97 35.66 8.85
CA ILE A 295 15.18 36.78 9.79
C ILE A 295 16.68 36.90 10.06
N PRO A 296 17.30 38.10 9.99
CA PRO A 296 18.69 38.29 10.40
C PRO A 296 18.82 38.08 11.91
N MET A 297 19.86 37.35 12.33
CA MET A 297 20.17 37.27 13.75
C MET A 297 20.77 38.58 14.25
N SER A 298 20.20 39.12 15.32
CA SER A 298 20.78 40.22 16.10
C SER A 298 21.55 39.67 17.30
N SER A 299 22.31 40.52 17.99
CA SER A 299 22.96 40.15 19.26
C SER A 299 21.98 39.77 20.37
N GLU A 300 20.69 40.10 20.23
CA GLU A 300 19.64 39.72 21.18
C GLU A 300 19.03 38.36 20.88
N THR A 301 19.18 37.86 19.64
CA THR A 301 18.55 36.61 19.18
C THR A 301 19.11 35.43 19.97
N LYS A 302 18.22 34.57 20.48
CA LYS A 302 18.59 33.35 21.20
C LYS A 302 18.05 32.12 20.48
N GLY A 303 18.83 31.05 20.45
CA GLY A 303 18.49 29.80 19.77
C GLY A 303 19.55 29.42 18.72
N PRO A 304 19.31 28.35 17.93
CA PRO A 304 18.11 27.51 17.95
C PRO A 304 17.95 26.73 19.27
N PHE A 305 16.72 26.64 19.77
CA PHE A 305 16.31 25.71 20.82
C PHE A 305 15.50 24.59 20.19
N ARG A 306 16.04 23.37 20.20
CA ARG A 306 15.36 22.20 19.64
C ARG A 306 14.14 21.83 20.50
N LEU A 307 13.05 21.45 19.82
CA LEU A 307 11.82 20.96 20.43
C LEU A 307 11.38 19.69 19.70
N GLN A 308 11.13 18.61 20.42
CA GLN A 308 10.59 17.38 19.85
C GLN A 308 9.18 17.64 19.31
N TRP A 309 8.71 16.87 18.32
CA TRP A 309 7.36 17.05 17.77
C TRP A 309 6.27 16.86 18.84
N ASN A 310 6.48 15.94 19.78
CA ASN A 310 5.59 15.73 20.93
C ASN A 310 5.63 16.86 21.98
N GLU A 311 6.66 17.72 21.98
CA GLU A 311 6.79 18.87 22.88
C GLU A 311 6.18 20.16 22.30
N ILE A 312 5.95 20.22 20.99
CA ILE A 312 5.28 21.37 20.35
C ILE A 312 3.80 21.33 20.73
N THR A 313 3.33 22.40 21.38
CA THR A 313 1.98 22.42 21.97
C THR A 313 0.88 22.45 20.90
N PRO A 314 -0.32 21.91 21.19
CA PRO A 314 -1.47 22.01 20.27
C PRO A 314 -1.79 23.46 19.85
N ASN A 315 -1.60 24.42 20.76
CA ASN A 315 -1.81 25.83 20.46
C ASN A 315 -0.79 26.36 19.45
N GLU A 316 0.49 26.00 19.58
CA GLU A 316 1.52 26.35 18.60
C GLU A 316 1.26 25.68 17.25
N LYS A 317 0.81 24.42 17.25
CA LYS A 317 0.40 23.68 16.04
C LYS A 317 -0.84 24.30 15.36
N ALA A 318 -1.70 25.01 16.09
CA ALA A 318 -2.94 25.60 15.57
C ALA A 318 -2.78 27.01 14.97
N VAL A 319 -1.71 27.73 15.31
CA VAL A 319 -1.48 29.14 14.89
C VAL A 319 -0.36 29.28 13.86
N THR A 320 -0.03 28.19 13.17
CA THR A 320 1.04 28.16 12.19
C THR A 320 0.72 29.00 10.95
N LYS A 321 1.78 29.36 10.24
CA LYS A 321 1.78 30.08 8.97
C LYS A 321 2.53 29.23 7.95
N TRP A 322 2.07 29.29 6.71
CA TRP A 322 2.65 28.55 5.60
C TRP A 322 3.50 29.45 4.70
N ASP A 323 4.76 29.09 4.49
CA ASP A 323 5.57 29.66 3.42
C ASP A 323 5.39 28.83 2.14
N ASN A 324 4.84 29.46 1.10
CA ASN A 324 4.51 28.78 -0.14
C ASN A 324 5.73 28.48 -1.03
N VAL A 325 6.86 29.18 -0.83
CA VAL A 325 8.07 28.95 -1.59
C VAL A 325 8.84 27.78 -1.01
N THR A 326 9.12 27.81 0.29
CA THR A 326 9.88 26.78 0.99
C THR A 326 9.07 25.53 1.29
N ARG A 327 7.73 25.63 1.21
CA ARG A 327 6.80 24.54 1.57
C ARG A 327 6.98 24.08 3.02
N THR A 328 7.18 25.05 3.90
CA THR A 328 7.37 24.81 5.34
C THR A 328 6.40 25.60 6.18
N GLU A 329 6.10 25.06 7.35
CA GLU A 329 5.34 25.74 8.40
C GLU A 329 6.27 26.49 9.34
N TYR A 330 5.73 27.56 9.90
CA TYR A 330 6.37 28.29 10.99
C TYR A 330 5.34 28.97 11.88
N VAL A 331 5.71 29.25 13.12
CA VAL A 331 4.98 30.14 14.03
C VAL A 331 5.83 31.38 14.21
N TYR A 332 5.18 32.54 14.16
CA TYR A 332 5.78 33.79 14.62
C TYR A 332 4.79 34.53 15.49
N ASP A 333 5.12 34.62 16.78
CA ASP A 333 4.34 35.32 17.80
C ASP A 333 5.28 35.97 18.82
N ASP A 334 5.02 37.23 19.17
CA ASP A 334 5.78 38.01 20.17
C ASP A 334 7.32 37.84 20.11
N ARG A 335 7.92 38.09 18.93
CA ARG A 335 9.37 37.93 18.68
C ARG A 335 9.93 36.52 18.93
N LYS A 336 9.06 35.50 18.87
CA LYS A 336 9.45 34.09 18.90
C LYS A 336 9.16 33.49 17.54
N PHE A 337 10.17 32.88 16.94
CA PHE A 337 10.05 32.16 15.68
C PHE A 337 10.24 30.68 15.93
N LEU A 338 9.30 29.85 15.48
CA LEU A 338 9.38 28.39 15.59
C LEU A 338 9.20 27.81 14.19
N THR A 339 10.15 26.98 13.74
CA THR A 339 10.04 26.22 12.49
C THR A 339 10.13 24.74 12.79
N PHE A 340 9.35 23.92 12.09
CA PHE A 340 9.23 22.49 12.32
C PHE A 340 8.57 21.81 11.12
N GLU A 341 8.52 20.48 11.16
CA GLU A 341 7.73 19.70 10.22
C GLU A 341 6.34 19.38 10.78
N ASN A 342 5.30 19.54 9.98
CA ASN A 342 3.97 19.01 10.27
C ASN A 342 3.53 18.04 9.16
N GLU A 343 2.30 17.54 9.26
CA GLU A 343 1.75 16.62 8.27
C GLU A 343 1.75 17.21 6.85
N LYS A 344 1.54 18.52 6.70
CA LYS A 344 1.48 19.19 5.41
C LYS A 344 2.87 19.30 4.75
N SER A 345 3.87 19.83 5.46
CA SER A 345 5.24 19.90 4.94
C SER A 345 5.84 18.51 4.70
N MET A 346 5.51 17.55 5.56
CA MET A 346 5.93 16.17 5.41
C MET A 346 5.30 15.52 4.16
N ARG A 347 4.01 15.74 3.87
CA ARG A 347 3.37 15.26 2.63
C ARG A 347 4.03 15.83 1.37
N GLU A 348 4.34 17.13 1.35
CA GLU A 348 5.03 17.77 0.23
C GLU A 348 6.42 17.12 -0.02
N LYS A 349 7.13 16.78 1.06
CA LYS A 349 8.42 16.06 0.99
C LYS A 349 8.27 14.63 0.51
N MET A 350 7.29 13.89 1.02
CA MET A 350 7.06 12.52 0.56
C MET A 350 6.72 12.49 -0.93
N LYS A 351 5.90 13.45 -1.39
CA LYS A 351 5.63 13.66 -2.80
C LYS A 351 6.89 14.00 -3.59
N TYR A 352 7.75 14.87 -3.07
CA TYR A 352 9.03 15.18 -3.70
C TYR A 352 9.90 13.93 -3.86
N ALA A 353 10.01 13.10 -2.82
CA ALA A 353 10.78 11.86 -2.86
C ALA A 353 10.23 10.88 -3.91
N GLU A 354 8.90 10.78 -4.04
CA GLU A 354 8.21 9.96 -5.04
C GLU A 354 8.50 10.47 -6.46
N ASP A 355 8.26 11.76 -6.70
CA ASP A 355 8.40 12.42 -8.01
C ASP A 355 9.84 12.34 -8.56
N HIS A 356 10.83 12.20 -7.66
CA HIS A 356 12.26 12.17 -7.99
C HIS A 356 12.92 10.79 -7.82
N ASN A 357 12.14 9.72 -7.67
CA ASN A 357 12.64 8.35 -7.56
C ASN A 357 13.69 8.16 -6.45
N ILE A 358 13.53 8.86 -5.33
CA ILE A 358 14.39 8.69 -4.16
C ILE A 358 14.15 7.30 -3.58
N GLY A 359 15.22 6.63 -3.15
CA GLY A 359 15.16 5.23 -2.73
C GLY A 359 14.58 4.99 -1.33
N GLY A 360 14.49 6.02 -0.51
CA GLY A 360 13.94 5.90 0.84
C GLY A 360 13.88 7.21 1.61
N ILE A 361 13.46 7.11 2.86
CA ILE A 361 13.38 8.20 3.84
C ILE A 361 14.14 7.78 5.10
N SER A 362 14.93 8.70 5.66
CA SER A 362 15.55 8.53 6.97
C SER A 362 14.96 9.51 7.98
N ILE A 363 14.46 9.01 9.10
CA ILE A 363 13.77 9.80 10.14
C ILE A 363 14.71 10.08 11.30
N TRP A 364 14.86 11.36 11.64
CA TRP A 364 15.61 11.83 12.80
C TRP A 364 14.68 12.55 13.79
N VAL A 365 14.33 11.99 14.95
CA VAL A 365 14.48 10.57 15.35
C VAL A 365 13.10 10.03 15.72
N ILE A 366 12.91 8.72 15.61
CA ILE A 366 11.58 8.08 15.63
C ILE A 366 10.84 8.26 16.96
N ASP A 367 11.59 8.37 18.05
CA ASP A 367 11.15 8.48 19.43
C ASP A 367 10.82 9.92 19.87
N GLU A 368 10.85 10.87 18.94
CA GLU A 368 10.41 12.26 19.12
C GLU A 368 9.02 12.55 18.50
N ASP A 369 8.39 11.56 17.84
CA ASP A 369 7.00 11.65 17.38
C ASP A 369 6.02 11.65 18.57
N ASP A 370 4.74 11.95 18.30
CA ASP A 370 3.67 11.82 19.28
C ASP A 370 3.15 10.37 19.39
N ASP A 371 2.36 10.08 20.43
CA ASP A 371 1.82 8.74 20.70
C ASP A 371 0.95 8.21 19.54
N GLU A 372 0.38 9.11 18.74
CA GLU A 372 -0.42 8.78 17.56
C GLU A 372 0.44 8.46 16.32
N ASN A 373 1.75 8.69 16.41
CA ASN A 373 2.71 8.56 15.33
C ASN A 373 2.35 9.46 14.14
N THR A 374 1.92 10.69 14.41
CA THR A 374 1.37 11.61 13.43
C THR A 374 2.30 11.81 12.23
N LEU A 375 3.58 12.11 12.47
CA LEU A 375 4.53 12.35 11.38
C LEU A 375 4.93 11.03 10.70
N LEU A 376 5.14 9.96 11.46
CA LEU A 376 5.45 8.64 10.91
C LEU A 376 4.31 8.09 10.04
N ASN A 377 3.05 8.32 10.40
CA ASN A 377 1.89 7.94 9.60
C ASN A 377 1.91 8.62 8.23
N VAL A 378 2.31 9.89 8.18
CA VAL A 378 2.45 10.62 6.92
C VAL A 378 3.59 10.05 6.09
N VAL A 379 4.76 9.85 6.69
CA VAL A 379 5.93 9.29 6.01
C VAL A 379 5.64 7.89 5.45
N PHE A 380 4.94 7.04 6.21
CA PHE A 380 4.54 5.70 5.79
C PHE A 380 3.43 5.68 4.73
N SER A 381 2.63 6.74 4.62
CA SER A 381 1.46 6.76 3.72
C SER A 381 1.77 6.88 2.22
N VAL A 382 3.03 7.11 1.85
CA VAL A 382 3.45 7.34 0.46
C VAL A 382 4.29 6.17 -0.06
N ASP A 383 3.89 5.60 -1.20
CA ASP A 383 4.59 4.50 -1.84
C ASP A 383 5.62 5.02 -2.85
N LEU A 384 6.87 5.17 -2.40
CA LEU A 384 8.01 5.60 -3.23
C LEU A 384 8.38 4.61 -4.36
N CYS A 385 7.67 3.48 -4.46
CA CYS A 385 7.84 2.49 -5.52
C CYS A 385 6.80 2.56 -6.65
N THR A 386 5.82 3.46 -6.57
CA THR A 386 4.78 3.62 -7.61
C THR A 386 5.05 4.75 -8.61
N GLY A 387 6.20 5.45 -8.48
CA GLY A 387 6.59 6.55 -9.35
C GLY A 387 6.61 6.14 -10.83
N SER A 388 5.59 6.55 -11.57
CA SER A 388 5.46 6.36 -13.02
C SER A 388 6.12 7.47 -13.84
N SER A 389 6.84 8.39 -13.20
CA SER A 389 7.56 9.46 -13.90
C SER A 389 9.03 9.09 -14.09
N LEU A 390 9.41 8.91 -15.35
CA LEU A 390 10.78 9.09 -15.84
C LEU A 390 11.22 10.57 -15.73
N GLN A 391 10.88 11.28 -14.63
CA GLN A 391 11.57 12.53 -14.31
C GLN A 391 12.94 12.15 -13.74
N THR A 392 13.83 11.73 -14.63
CA THR A 392 15.26 11.82 -14.37
C THR A 392 15.57 13.30 -14.20
N TYR A 393 16.23 13.65 -13.09
CA TYR A 393 16.82 14.98 -12.94
C TYR A 393 17.50 15.41 -14.23
N THR A 394 17.10 16.54 -14.82
CA THR A 394 17.89 17.19 -15.86
C THR A 394 19.15 17.73 -15.22
N CYS A 395 20.20 16.92 -15.23
CA CYS A 395 21.51 17.30 -14.73
C CYS A 395 22.13 18.30 -15.72
N ASP A 396 21.90 19.59 -15.48
CA ASP A 396 22.54 20.63 -16.26
C ASP A 396 24.06 20.55 -16.07
N SER A 397 24.78 20.55 -17.20
CA SER A 397 26.23 20.42 -17.25
C SER A 397 26.97 21.72 -16.93
N LYS A 398 26.27 22.75 -16.44
CA LYS A 398 26.81 24.10 -16.23
C LYS A 398 26.38 24.71 -14.89
N THR A 399 27.04 24.32 -13.82
CA THR A 399 27.22 25.23 -12.67
C THR A 399 28.51 24.89 -11.95
N THR A 400 29.61 25.38 -12.50
CA THR A 400 30.82 25.67 -11.74
C THR A 400 31.27 27.06 -12.11
N THR A 401 30.51 28.08 -11.69
CA THR A 401 31.06 29.43 -11.52
C THR A 401 30.21 30.22 -10.54
N THR A 402 30.83 30.56 -9.42
CA THR A 402 30.45 31.59 -8.46
C THR A 402 30.18 32.91 -9.19
N THR A 403 28.99 33.51 -9.07
CA THR A 403 28.86 34.97 -9.27
C THR A 403 27.65 35.53 -8.54
N ALA A 404 27.91 36.57 -7.75
CA ALA A 404 26.96 37.36 -6.98
C ALA A 404 25.92 38.03 -7.88
N PHE A 405 24.66 38.09 -7.44
CA PHE A 405 23.60 38.86 -8.09
C PHE A 405 23.28 40.13 -7.32
N GLN A 406 23.52 41.27 -7.98
CA GLN A 406 22.99 42.58 -7.62
C GLN A 406 21.52 42.69 -8.04
N SER A 407 20.73 43.30 -7.16
CA SER A 407 19.31 43.66 -7.36
C SER A 407 19.11 44.61 -8.53
N THR A 408 18.07 44.35 -9.34
CA THR A 408 17.30 45.42 -9.99
C THR A 408 15.82 45.05 -10.06
N THR A 409 15.01 46.02 -9.64
CA THR A 409 13.55 46.02 -9.49
C THR A 409 12.89 46.25 -10.85
N THR A 410 11.80 45.54 -11.16
CA THR A 410 10.79 46.10 -12.09
C THR A 410 9.40 45.55 -11.80
N THR A 411 8.50 46.50 -11.55
CA THR A 411 7.05 46.36 -11.35
C THR A 411 6.35 46.19 -12.70
N SER A 412 5.32 45.33 -12.81
CA SER A 412 4.23 45.57 -13.76
C SER A 412 2.94 44.82 -13.40
N THR A 413 1.85 45.54 -13.62
CA THR A 413 0.44 45.31 -13.28
C THR A 413 -0.35 44.55 -14.36
N THR A 414 -1.30 43.73 -13.88
CA THR A 414 -2.70 43.52 -14.32
C THR A 414 -3.06 43.54 -15.82
N THR A 415 -3.64 42.45 -16.34
CA THR A 415 -5.04 42.38 -16.85
C THR A 415 -5.44 41.00 -17.41
N THR A 416 -6.65 40.57 -17.06
CA THR A 416 -7.39 39.41 -17.57
C THR A 416 -8.11 39.75 -18.87
N PRO A 417 -8.45 38.76 -19.73
CA PRO A 417 -9.86 38.64 -20.10
C PRO A 417 -10.40 37.20 -20.24
N LEU A 418 -11.70 37.10 -19.97
CA LEU A 418 -12.61 35.96 -20.09
C LEU A 418 -12.98 35.65 -21.57
N PRO A 419 -13.37 34.42 -21.93
CA PRO A 419 -14.22 34.17 -23.09
C PRO A 419 -15.58 33.53 -22.74
N THR A 420 -16.54 33.99 -23.53
CA THR A 420 -18.00 33.84 -23.49
C THR A 420 -18.51 32.46 -23.96
N THR A 421 -19.59 32.01 -23.32
CA THR A 421 -20.43 30.85 -23.65
C THR A 421 -21.23 31.06 -24.95
N THR A 422 -21.32 30.03 -25.80
CA THR A 422 -22.34 29.95 -26.85
C THR A 422 -23.05 28.60 -26.78
N THR A 423 -24.37 28.67 -26.63
CA THR A 423 -25.34 27.57 -26.56
C THR A 423 -25.69 27.10 -27.98
N THR A 424 -25.72 25.79 -28.21
CA THR A 424 -26.38 25.19 -29.38
C THR A 424 -27.24 24.01 -28.94
N ASP A 425 -28.54 24.21 -29.16
CA ASP A 425 -29.66 23.31 -29.00
C ASP A 425 -29.57 22.15 -30.01
N PHE A 426 -29.81 20.91 -29.58
CA PHE A 426 -30.05 19.78 -30.49
C PHE A 426 -31.20 18.93 -29.95
N GLN A 427 -32.36 19.08 -30.62
CA GLN A 427 -33.48 18.16 -30.54
C GLN A 427 -33.08 16.79 -31.13
N SER A 428 -33.47 15.70 -30.46
CA SER A 428 -33.48 14.36 -31.05
C SER A 428 -34.87 13.74 -30.91
N THR A 429 -35.47 13.52 -32.07
CA THR A 429 -36.73 12.80 -32.29
C THR A 429 -36.53 11.29 -32.15
N THR A 430 -37.38 10.69 -31.32
CA THR A 430 -37.59 9.26 -31.11
C THR A 430 -38.12 8.56 -32.36
N THR A 431 -37.58 7.39 -32.69
CA THR A 431 -38.25 6.43 -33.59
C THR A 431 -38.36 5.08 -32.88
N SER A 432 -39.60 4.73 -32.54
CA SER A 432 -40.02 3.43 -32.00
C SER A 432 -40.04 2.38 -33.11
N ARG A 433 -39.49 1.19 -32.86
CA ARG A 433 -39.75 0.00 -33.68
C ARG A 433 -39.89 -1.23 -32.79
N GLN A 434 -41.14 -1.59 -32.50
CA GLN A 434 -41.51 -2.93 -32.05
C GLN A 434 -41.27 -3.94 -33.19
N LEU A 435 -40.79 -5.14 -32.86
CA LEU A 435 -41.17 -6.33 -33.61
C LEU A 435 -41.22 -7.57 -32.70
N SER A 436 -42.24 -8.37 -33.00
CA SER A 436 -42.83 -9.51 -32.31
C SER A 436 -41.99 -10.80 -32.34
N SER A 437 -42.36 -11.69 -31.42
CA SER A 437 -41.87 -13.06 -31.23
C SER A 437 -42.18 -14.00 -32.40
N SER A 438 -41.26 -14.94 -32.66
CA SER A 438 -41.60 -16.25 -33.20
C SER A 438 -40.62 -17.30 -32.68
N THR A 439 -41.18 -18.41 -32.24
CA THR A 439 -40.53 -19.53 -31.56
C THR A 439 -40.02 -20.54 -32.58
N THR A 440 -38.74 -20.92 -32.51
CA THR A 440 -38.29 -22.23 -32.99
C THR A 440 -37.07 -22.70 -32.21
N SER A 441 -37.15 -23.95 -31.74
CA SER A 441 -36.14 -24.70 -30.99
C SER A 441 -34.93 -25.04 -31.85
N SER A 442 -33.72 -24.67 -31.39
CA SER A 442 -32.45 -25.27 -31.82
C SER A 442 -31.35 -25.02 -30.78
N LYS A 443 -30.66 -26.10 -30.38
CA LYS A 443 -29.37 -26.22 -29.63
C LYS A 443 -28.83 -24.93 -28.98
N LYS A 444 -28.67 -24.96 -27.65
CA LYS A 444 -28.10 -23.89 -26.79
C LYS A 444 -26.74 -23.38 -27.32
N ASP A 445 -26.76 -22.38 -28.20
CA ASP A 445 -25.68 -21.41 -28.34
C ASP A 445 -25.71 -20.55 -27.06
N SER A 446 -25.02 -20.98 -26.00
CA SER A 446 -24.91 -20.20 -24.77
C SER A 446 -23.97 -19.01 -25.00
N LYS A 447 -24.46 -17.99 -25.73
CA LYS A 447 -23.74 -16.72 -25.92
C LYS A 447 -23.28 -16.18 -24.56
N LEU A 448 -22.01 -15.80 -24.51
CA LEU A 448 -21.41 -15.14 -23.34
C LEU A 448 -22.21 -13.89 -22.96
N PRO A 449 -22.31 -13.53 -21.67
CA PRO A 449 -22.89 -12.26 -21.29
C PRO A 449 -22.09 -11.12 -21.94
N PRO A 450 -22.74 -10.02 -22.38
CA PRO A 450 -22.06 -8.89 -23.02
C PRO A 450 -20.83 -8.38 -22.25
N ALA A 451 -20.85 -8.42 -20.93
CA ALA A 451 -19.71 -8.04 -20.08
C ALA A 451 -18.41 -8.81 -20.42
N ALA A 452 -18.52 -10.10 -20.77
CA ALA A 452 -17.37 -10.95 -21.06
C ALA A 452 -16.59 -10.46 -22.30
N SER A 453 -17.27 -9.88 -23.30
CA SER A 453 -16.60 -9.45 -24.55
C SER A 453 -15.63 -8.28 -24.36
N CYS A 454 -15.69 -7.58 -23.22
CA CYS A 454 -14.78 -6.49 -22.87
C CYS A 454 -13.99 -6.77 -21.57
N GLY A 455 -13.94 -8.02 -21.12
CA GLY A 455 -13.22 -8.41 -19.89
C GLY A 455 -13.87 -7.94 -18.59
N LYS A 456 -15.11 -7.43 -18.63
CA LYS A 456 -15.88 -7.09 -17.43
C LYS A 456 -16.58 -8.33 -16.86
N ARG A 457 -16.99 -8.23 -15.60
CA ARG A 457 -17.58 -9.36 -14.86
C ARG A 457 -19.04 -9.11 -14.51
N VAL A 458 -19.85 -10.16 -14.63
CA VAL A 458 -21.18 -10.25 -14.01
C VAL A 458 -21.21 -11.59 -13.31
N PHE A 459 -21.24 -11.57 -11.99
CA PHE A 459 -21.16 -12.77 -11.17
C PHE A 459 -22.11 -12.66 -10.01
N GLY A 460 -22.47 -13.81 -9.43
CA GLY A 460 -23.42 -13.81 -8.34
C GLY A 460 -23.14 -14.87 -7.32
N TYR A 461 -23.55 -14.56 -6.11
CA TYR A 461 -23.57 -15.50 -5.01
C TYR A 461 -24.75 -16.45 -5.13
N PHE A 462 -24.48 -17.71 -4.84
CA PHE A 462 -25.47 -18.75 -4.62
C PHE A 462 -25.37 -19.22 -3.18
N THR A 463 -26.45 -19.09 -2.42
CA THR A 463 -26.40 -19.25 -0.97
C THR A 463 -26.78 -20.66 -0.54
N GLU A 464 -26.22 -21.12 0.57
CA GLU A 464 -26.56 -22.42 1.15
C GLU A 464 -27.92 -22.45 1.86
N TRP A 465 -28.45 -21.29 2.26
CA TRP A 465 -29.64 -21.20 3.11
C TRP A 465 -30.95 -21.05 2.34
N GLU A 466 -30.97 -20.36 1.19
CA GLU A 466 -32.19 -20.15 0.40
C GLU A 466 -32.73 -21.48 -0.16
N ASN A 467 -34.05 -21.55 -0.38
CA ASN A 467 -34.71 -22.77 -0.86
C ASN A 467 -34.69 -22.93 -2.38
N ALA A 468 -34.50 -21.83 -3.12
CA ALA A 468 -34.50 -21.86 -4.58
C ALA A 468 -33.17 -22.40 -5.11
N ASP A 469 -33.21 -23.43 -5.95
CA ASP A 469 -32.04 -23.96 -6.66
C ASP A 469 -31.79 -23.18 -7.96
N LEU A 470 -30.51 -23.10 -8.37
CA LEU A 470 -30.14 -22.45 -9.63
C LEU A 470 -30.48 -23.31 -10.85
N ARG A 471 -30.93 -22.63 -11.90
CA ARG A 471 -31.17 -23.20 -13.22
C ARG A 471 -29.96 -22.94 -14.12
N GLU A 472 -29.67 -23.88 -15.02
CA GLU A 472 -28.61 -23.73 -16.04
C GLU A 472 -28.72 -22.43 -16.85
N GLU A 473 -29.95 -21.98 -17.14
CA GLU A 473 -30.21 -20.71 -17.83
C GLU A 473 -29.68 -19.49 -17.05
N GLN A 474 -29.76 -19.53 -15.71
CA GLN A 474 -29.24 -18.45 -14.86
C GLN A 474 -27.71 -18.42 -14.89
N LEU A 475 -27.07 -19.59 -14.85
CA LEU A 475 -25.61 -19.72 -14.96
C LEU A 475 -25.09 -19.23 -16.32
N GLY A 476 -25.84 -19.46 -17.41
CA GLY A 476 -25.49 -18.96 -18.74
C GLY A 476 -25.44 -17.43 -18.85
N LYS A 477 -26.01 -16.70 -17.87
CA LYS A 477 -26.02 -15.24 -17.81
C LYS A 477 -24.84 -14.64 -17.03
N LEU A 478 -23.98 -15.49 -16.46
CA LEU A 478 -22.87 -15.09 -15.60
C LEU A 478 -21.51 -15.37 -16.24
N THR A 479 -20.51 -14.59 -15.83
CA THR A 479 -19.10 -14.88 -16.08
C THR A 479 -18.48 -15.69 -14.93
N HIS A 480 -18.92 -15.46 -13.70
CA HIS A 480 -18.51 -16.24 -12.52
C HIS A 480 -19.73 -16.59 -11.66
N VAL A 481 -19.65 -17.69 -10.92
CA VAL A 481 -20.61 -18.05 -9.87
C VAL A 481 -19.83 -18.45 -8.62
N ILE A 482 -20.28 -17.94 -7.46
CA ILE A 482 -19.59 -18.16 -6.18
C ILE A 482 -20.55 -18.82 -5.20
N TYR A 483 -20.23 -20.03 -4.74
CA TYR A 483 -21.02 -20.75 -3.74
C TYR A 483 -20.73 -20.19 -2.33
N LEU A 484 -21.76 -19.84 -1.56
CA LEU A 484 -21.65 -19.36 -0.19
C LEU A 484 -22.27 -20.38 0.78
N PHE A 485 -21.56 -20.94 1.76
CA PHE A 485 -20.14 -20.75 2.09
C PHE A 485 -19.45 -22.10 2.38
N ALA A 486 -18.12 -22.12 2.27
CA ALA A 486 -17.31 -23.00 3.08
C ALA A 486 -16.98 -22.29 4.40
N THR A 487 -17.35 -22.89 5.53
CA THR A 487 -17.24 -22.27 6.86
C THR A 487 -15.86 -22.52 7.48
N VAL A 488 -15.28 -21.46 8.03
CA VAL A 488 -13.96 -21.50 8.68
C VAL A 488 -14.10 -22.01 10.12
N GLN A 489 -13.26 -22.96 10.53
CA GLN A 489 -13.19 -23.53 11.87
C GLN A 489 -12.07 -22.87 12.72
N ASP A 490 -12.05 -23.06 14.04
CA ASP A 490 -11.09 -22.40 14.96
C ASP A 490 -9.62 -22.78 14.74
N ASP A 491 -9.37 -23.93 14.11
CA ASP A 491 -8.06 -24.42 13.75
C ASP A 491 -7.57 -23.90 12.38
N GLY A 492 -8.42 -23.18 11.65
CA GLY A 492 -8.16 -22.71 10.29
C GLY A 492 -8.77 -23.57 9.19
N SER A 493 -9.22 -24.80 9.46
CA SER A 493 -9.80 -25.65 8.41
C SER A 493 -11.12 -25.10 7.86
N ILE A 494 -11.48 -25.46 6.62
CA ILE A 494 -12.77 -25.13 6.01
C ILE A 494 -13.62 -26.37 5.78
N LYS A 495 -14.95 -26.23 5.86
CA LYS A 495 -15.89 -27.32 5.55
C LYS A 495 -17.23 -26.84 5.01
N LEU A 496 -17.97 -27.75 4.39
CA LEU A 496 -19.41 -27.58 4.16
C LEU A 496 -20.15 -28.17 5.36
N ASP A 497 -21.01 -27.38 6.01
CA ASP A 497 -21.49 -27.72 7.35
C ASP A 497 -22.41 -28.94 7.44
N ASN A 498 -23.12 -29.30 6.35
CA ASN A 498 -24.04 -30.42 6.37
C ASN A 498 -24.36 -30.98 4.97
N LYS A 499 -25.08 -32.11 4.93
CA LYS A 499 -25.43 -32.79 3.68
C LYS A 499 -26.26 -31.93 2.70
N ARG A 500 -27.06 -30.99 3.20
CA ARG A 500 -27.84 -30.09 2.33
C ARG A 500 -26.89 -29.15 1.58
N THR A 501 -25.94 -28.56 2.30
CA THR A 501 -24.98 -27.61 1.71
C THR A 501 -24.03 -28.32 0.76
N GLU A 502 -23.56 -29.51 1.11
CA GLU A 502 -22.77 -30.36 0.20
C GLU A 502 -23.53 -30.72 -1.08
N LYS A 503 -24.78 -31.22 -0.96
CA LYS A 503 -25.60 -31.56 -2.13
C LYS A 503 -25.81 -30.36 -3.04
N ARG A 504 -26.08 -29.20 -2.47
CA ARG A 504 -26.37 -27.97 -3.20
C ARG A 504 -25.12 -27.39 -3.89
N PHE A 505 -23.95 -27.52 -3.25
CA PHE A 505 -22.66 -27.21 -3.87
C PHE A 505 -22.36 -28.14 -5.06
N LEU A 506 -22.55 -29.46 -4.90
CA LEU A 506 -22.33 -30.44 -5.97
C LEU A 506 -23.28 -30.23 -7.14
N ASP A 507 -24.55 -29.96 -6.88
CA ASP A 507 -25.54 -29.63 -7.93
C ASP A 507 -25.16 -28.36 -8.70
N LEU A 508 -24.68 -27.31 -8.02
CA LEU A 508 -24.12 -26.13 -8.70
C LEU A 508 -22.93 -26.51 -9.58
N LYS A 509 -22.01 -27.34 -9.06
CA LYS A 509 -20.80 -27.76 -9.79
C LYS A 509 -21.15 -28.48 -11.08
N ASP A 510 -22.03 -29.47 -11.00
CA ASP A 510 -22.46 -30.24 -12.16
C ASP A 510 -23.14 -29.33 -13.20
N LYS A 511 -23.99 -28.41 -12.76
CA LYS A 511 -24.64 -27.44 -13.65
C LYS A 511 -23.65 -26.46 -14.27
N ALA A 512 -22.70 -25.92 -13.50
CA ALA A 512 -21.69 -24.98 -14.01
C ALA A 512 -20.85 -25.62 -15.12
N HIS A 513 -20.36 -26.85 -14.90
CA HIS A 513 -19.60 -27.61 -15.89
C HIS A 513 -20.42 -27.97 -17.13
N SER A 514 -21.74 -28.15 -16.99
CA SER A 514 -22.61 -28.48 -18.12
C SER A 514 -22.95 -27.30 -19.04
N VAL A 515 -22.93 -26.07 -18.53
CA VAL A 515 -23.44 -24.88 -19.24
C VAL A 515 -22.42 -24.31 -20.21
N ARG A 516 -21.18 -24.11 -19.73
CA ARG A 516 -20.06 -23.58 -20.52
C ARG A 516 -18.74 -23.81 -19.78
N SER A 517 -17.66 -24.05 -20.53
CA SER A 517 -16.34 -24.28 -19.95
C SER A 517 -15.63 -23.00 -19.47
N ASP A 518 -16.12 -21.82 -19.87
CA ASP A 518 -15.52 -20.53 -19.51
C ASP A 518 -16.19 -19.85 -18.29
N LEU A 519 -17.33 -20.37 -17.82
CA LEU A 519 -17.95 -19.92 -16.57
C LEU A 519 -17.04 -20.29 -15.41
N LYS A 520 -16.58 -19.28 -14.66
CA LYS A 520 -15.71 -19.51 -13.52
C LYS A 520 -16.52 -19.89 -12.29
N MET A 521 -16.22 -21.04 -11.70
CA MET A 521 -16.85 -21.46 -10.45
C MET A 521 -15.89 -21.29 -9.28
N MET A 522 -16.31 -20.55 -8.26
CA MET A 522 -15.49 -20.26 -7.07
C MET A 522 -16.24 -20.64 -5.78
N ILE A 523 -15.49 -20.74 -4.68
CA ILE A 523 -16.03 -20.95 -3.33
C ILE A 523 -15.84 -19.70 -2.47
N GLY A 524 -16.90 -19.26 -1.78
CA GLY A 524 -16.81 -18.23 -0.75
C GLY A 524 -16.42 -18.85 0.59
N VAL A 525 -15.30 -18.42 1.17
CA VAL A 525 -14.75 -18.95 2.42
C VAL A 525 -15.01 -17.94 3.55
N GLY A 526 -15.73 -18.38 4.59
CA GLY A 526 -16.09 -17.54 5.73
C GLY A 526 -17.60 -17.30 5.83
N GLY A 527 -17.99 -16.03 5.84
CA GLY A 527 -19.37 -15.59 6.01
C GLY A 527 -19.60 -14.79 7.29
N HIS A 528 -20.77 -14.16 7.39
CA HIS A 528 -21.13 -13.31 8.54
C HIS A 528 -20.96 -14.04 9.88
N ALA A 529 -21.41 -15.30 9.96
CA ALA A 529 -21.43 -16.08 11.20
C ALA A 529 -20.04 -16.54 11.67
N THR A 530 -19.05 -16.68 10.79
CA THR A 530 -17.71 -17.18 11.13
C THR A 530 -16.62 -16.12 11.01
N SER A 531 -16.97 -14.89 10.64
CA SER A 531 -16.00 -13.80 10.45
C SER A 531 -15.18 -13.49 11.71
N TYR A 532 -15.74 -13.71 12.90
CA TYR A 532 -15.04 -13.52 14.18
C TYR A 532 -13.81 -14.42 14.36
N ARG A 533 -13.70 -15.52 13.60
CA ARG A 533 -12.59 -16.49 13.71
C ARG A 533 -11.33 -16.03 12.99
N PHE A 534 -11.48 -15.25 11.92
CA PHE A 534 -10.38 -14.91 11.00
C PHE A 534 -9.20 -14.24 11.69
N SER A 535 -9.42 -13.22 12.51
CA SER A 535 -8.35 -12.46 13.19
C SER A 535 -7.37 -13.39 13.93
N SER A 536 -7.90 -14.33 14.72
CA SER A 536 -7.09 -15.30 15.48
C SER A 536 -6.39 -16.34 14.61
N ILE A 537 -6.92 -16.60 13.41
CA ILE A 537 -6.39 -17.57 12.47
C ILE A 537 -5.28 -16.94 11.63
N VAL A 538 -5.50 -15.74 11.10
CA VAL A 538 -4.51 -15.09 10.22
C VAL A 538 -3.31 -14.54 10.99
N SER A 539 -3.48 -14.20 12.27
CA SER A 539 -2.35 -13.75 13.11
C SER A 539 -1.45 -14.91 13.58
N ASP A 540 -1.95 -16.14 13.61
CA ASP A 540 -1.19 -17.34 13.96
C ASP A 540 -0.63 -18.03 12.71
N ASP A 541 0.70 -18.20 12.64
CA ASP A 541 1.35 -18.79 11.48
C ASP A 541 0.93 -20.25 11.20
N GLY A 542 0.63 -21.03 12.24
CA GLY A 542 0.19 -22.43 12.12
C GLY A 542 -1.24 -22.53 11.60
N LYS A 543 -2.17 -21.81 12.22
CA LYS A 543 -3.59 -21.78 11.81
C LYS A 543 -3.78 -21.16 10.44
N ARG A 544 -3.03 -20.08 10.13
CA ARG A 544 -3.05 -19.48 8.80
C ARG A 544 -2.59 -20.46 7.73
N LYS A 545 -1.56 -21.26 8.01
CA LYS A 545 -1.13 -22.32 7.11
C LYS A 545 -2.23 -23.38 6.91
N ILE A 546 -2.88 -23.82 7.99
CA ILE A 546 -4.01 -24.77 7.89
C ILE A 546 -5.13 -24.20 7.02
N LEU A 547 -5.48 -22.92 7.19
CA LEU A 547 -6.48 -22.25 6.36
C LEU A 547 -6.07 -22.24 4.88
N ILE A 548 -4.84 -21.85 4.58
CA ILE A 548 -4.33 -21.84 3.20
C ILE A 548 -4.35 -23.25 2.60
N ASP A 549 -3.81 -24.25 3.30
CA ASP A 549 -3.77 -25.63 2.83
C ASP A 549 -5.18 -26.19 2.61
N SER A 550 -6.13 -25.86 3.49
CA SER A 550 -7.52 -26.32 3.40
C SER A 550 -8.25 -25.68 2.22
N ILE A 551 -8.04 -24.38 1.95
CA ILE A 551 -8.57 -23.70 0.77
C ILE A 551 -7.99 -24.30 -0.52
N VAL A 552 -6.67 -24.47 -0.59
CA VAL A 552 -5.98 -25.02 -1.76
C VAL A 552 -6.44 -26.45 -2.03
N SER A 553 -6.56 -27.28 -0.99
CA SER A 553 -7.05 -28.66 -1.12
C SER A 553 -8.48 -28.70 -1.61
N PHE A 554 -9.36 -27.86 -1.08
CA PHE A 554 -10.77 -27.81 -1.52
C PHE A 554 -10.90 -27.38 -2.98
N ILE A 555 -10.14 -26.36 -3.40
CA ILE A 555 -10.07 -25.94 -4.81
C ILE A 555 -9.61 -27.09 -5.69
N ASP A 556 -8.56 -27.82 -5.26
CA ASP A 556 -7.97 -28.90 -6.03
C ASP A 556 -8.89 -30.12 -6.17
N GLU A 557 -9.49 -30.54 -5.05
CA GLU A 557 -10.38 -31.71 -4.97
C GLU A 557 -11.71 -31.48 -5.70
N GLN A 558 -12.20 -30.24 -5.67
CA GLN A 558 -13.48 -29.88 -6.27
C GLN A 558 -13.36 -29.29 -7.68
N ASP A 559 -12.14 -29.14 -8.20
CA ASP A 559 -11.85 -28.59 -9.53
C ASP A 559 -12.43 -27.18 -9.74
N LEU A 560 -12.16 -26.28 -8.78
CA LEU A 560 -12.67 -24.91 -8.80
C LEU A 560 -11.70 -23.92 -9.46
N ASP A 561 -12.23 -22.81 -9.96
CA ASP A 561 -11.44 -21.75 -10.57
C ASP A 561 -10.84 -20.76 -9.57
N GLY A 562 -11.29 -20.77 -8.31
CA GLY A 562 -10.78 -19.84 -7.31
C GLY A 562 -11.57 -19.77 -6.02
N VAL A 563 -11.24 -18.77 -5.21
CA VAL A 563 -11.81 -18.51 -3.88
C VAL A 563 -12.18 -17.03 -3.73
N ASP A 564 -13.31 -16.78 -3.07
CA ASP A 564 -13.69 -15.47 -2.53
C ASP A 564 -13.52 -15.50 -1.01
N ILE A 565 -12.67 -14.63 -0.47
CA ILE A 565 -12.50 -14.53 0.98
C ILE A 565 -13.59 -13.63 1.55
N PHE A 566 -14.44 -14.20 2.39
CA PHE A 566 -15.57 -13.51 2.99
C PHE A 566 -15.35 -13.29 4.50
N TRP A 567 -14.52 -12.28 4.81
CA TRP A 567 -14.26 -11.84 6.19
C TRP A 567 -14.80 -10.42 6.42
N ILE A 568 -15.79 -10.31 7.31
CA ILE A 568 -16.42 -9.03 7.68
C ILE A 568 -16.32 -8.76 9.19
N TRP A 569 -15.50 -7.83 9.67
CA TRP A 569 -14.47 -7.09 8.96
C TRP A 569 -13.12 -7.28 9.65
N SER A 570 -12.06 -7.08 8.87
CA SER A 570 -10.70 -6.84 9.37
C SER A 570 -10.62 -5.46 10.04
N TYR A 571 -9.86 -5.35 11.13
CA TYR A 571 -9.58 -4.10 11.85
C TYR A 571 -8.09 -3.76 11.83
N GLU A 572 -7.66 -2.70 12.55
CA GLU A 572 -6.27 -2.20 12.49
C GLU A 572 -5.23 -3.31 12.76
N ASP A 573 -5.45 -4.13 13.79
CA ASP A 573 -4.55 -5.23 14.18
C ASP A 573 -4.45 -6.37 13.15
N ASP A 574 -5.47 -6.49 12.31
CA ASP A 574 -5.57 -7.54 11.29
C ASP A 574 -4.88 -7.15 9.99
N LYS A 575 -4.70 -5.85 9.72
CA LYS A 575 -4.32 -5.29 8.41
C LYS A 575 -3.08 -5.94 7.79
N LEU A 576 -2.02 -6.14 8.60
CA LEU A 576 -0.79 -6.78 8.14
C LEU A 576 -0.94 -8.29 7.99
N HIS A 577 -1.58 -8.94 8.97
CA HIS A 577 -1.82 -10.38 8.96
C HIS A 577 -2.72 -10.81 7.79
N TYR A 578 -3.70 -9.98 7.45
CA TYR A 578 -4.57 -10.21 6.31
C TYR A 578 -3.80 -10.13 4.99
N SER A 579 -2.97 -9.09 4.83
CA SER A 579 -2.11 -8.94 3.65
C SER A 579 -1.11 -10.11 3.52
N LYS A 580 -0.53 -10.57 4.64
CA LYS A 580 0.34 -11.75 4.70
C LYS A 580 -0.41 -13.02 4.28
N PHE A 581 -1.60 -13.26 4.83
CA PHE A 581 -2.47 -14.38 4.46
C PHE A 581 -2.74 -14.43 2.95
N LEU A 582 -3.16 -13.31 2.36
CA LEU A 582 -3.49 -13.26 0.93
C LEU A 582 -2.25 -13.49 0.04
N ARG A 583 -1.10 -12.97 0.44
CA ARG A 583 0.18 -13.20 -0.27
C ARG A 583 0.61 -14.65 -0.20
N GLU A 584 0.47 -15.30 0.95
CA GLU A 584 0.78 -16.72 1.12
C GLU A 584 -0.22 -17.61 0.36
N LEU A 585 -1.52 -17.28 0.39
CA LEU A 585 -2.55 -17.96 -0.38
C LEU A 585 -2.28 -17.87 -1.89
N ARG A 586 -1.93 -16.67 -2.40
CA ARG A 586 -1.53 -16.48 -3.81
C ARG A 586 -0.34 -17.36 -4.18
N LYS A 587 0.69 -17.40 -3.34
CA LYS A 587 1.85 -18.27 -3.57
C LYS A 587 1.45 -19.75 -3.63
N ALA A 588 0.60 -20.20 -2.70
CA ALA A 588 0.15 -21.58 -2.66
C ALA A 588 -0.67 -21.98 -3.91
N LEU A 589 -1.55 -21.10 -4.38
CA LEU A 589 -2.31 -21.34 -5.61
C LEU A 589 -1.43 -21.31 -6.87
N ASN A 590 -0.40 -20.46 -6.92
CA ASN A 590 0.58 -20.46 -8.01
C ASN A 590 1.40 -21.78 -8.04
N ILE A 591 1.72 -22.33 -6.87
CA ILE A 591 2.35 -23.66 -6.76
C ILE A 591 1.39 -24.74 -7.26
N LEU A 592 0.13 -24.71 -6.83
CA LEU A 592 -0.87 -25.68 -7.30
C LEU A 592 -0.99 -25.70 -8.83
N LYS A 593 -0.98 -24.52 -9.45
CA LYS A 593 -1.01 -24.37 -10.92
C LYS A 593 0.21 -25.00 -11.60
N SER A 594 1.40 -24.92 -10.99
CA SER A 594 2.65 -25.38 -11.61
C SER A 594 2.79 -26.91 -11.64
N PHE A 595 1.94 -27.65 -10.92
CA PHE A 595 1.95 -29.11 -10.96
C PHE A 595 1.61 -29.63 -12.36
N GLU A 596 2.53 -30.40 -12.95
CA GLU A 596 2.43 -30.92 -14.32
C GLU A 596 1.11 -31.64 -14.64
N LYS A 597 0.49 -32.26 -13.63
CA LYS A 597 -0.80 -32.96 -13.75
C LYS A 597 -1.98 -32.02 -14.02
N LYS A 598 -1.88 -30.73 -13.68
CA LYS A 598 -2.99 -29.79 -13.78
C LYS A 598 -3.14 -29.19 -15.17
N LYS A 599 -2.04 -28.98 -15.91
CA LYS A 599 -2.02 -28.37 -17.27
C LYS A 599 -2.93 -27.14 -17.41
N ARG A 600 -3.14 -26.38 -16.33
CA ARG A 600 -4.04 -25.22 -16.29
C ARG A 600 -3.32 -24.02 -16.89
N ALA A 601 -3.91 -23.42 -17.92
CA ALA A 601 -3.37 -22.23 -18.56
C ALA A 601 -3.61 -20.96 -17.71
N GLU A 602 -4.81 -20.84 -17.17
CA GLU A 602 -5.24 -19.68 -16.38
C GLU A 602 -4.79 -19.75 -14.92
N ASP A 603 -4.64 -18.60 -14.27
CA ASP A 603 -4.42 -18.54 -12.83
C ASP A 603 -5.69 -18.95 -12.06
N TYR A 604 -5.51 -19.40 -10.82
CA TYR A 604 -6.62 -19.50 -9.89
C TYR A 604 -6.99 -18.10 -9.40
N LEU A 605 -8.29 -17.82 -9.30
CA LEU A 605 -8.80 -16.53 -8.90
C LEU A 605 -8.82 -16.38 -7.38
N ILE A 606 -8.46 -15.21 -6.88
CA ILE A 606 -8.70 -14.77 -5.52
C ILE A 606 -9.48 -13.48 -5.57
N SER A 607 -10.67 -13.46 -4.98
CA SER A 607 -11.44 -12.25 -4.73
C SER A 607 -11.68 -12.04 -3.26
N LEU A 608 -12.08 -10.83 -2.91
CA LEU A 608 -12.27 -10.40 -1.53
C LEU A 608 -13.51 -9.53 -1.42
N ILE A 609 -14.39 -9.83 -0.46
CA ILE A 609 -15.42 -8.88 -0.04
C ILE A 609 -14.81 -7.77 0.81
N ILE A 610 -15.13 -6.50 0.52
CA ILE A 610 -14.66 -5.34 1.30
C ILE A 610 -15.81 -4.41 1.72
N PRO A 611 -15.67 -3.69 2.86
CA PRO A 611 -16.76 -2.89 3.40
C PRO A 611 -17.09 -1.67 2.52
N PRO A 612 -18.36 -1.20 2.54
CA PRO A 612 -18.74 0.00 1.80
C PRO A 612 -18.26 1.28 2.51
N LYS A 613 -17.99 1.25 3.81
CA LYS A 613 -17.61 2.43 4.59
C LYS A 613 -16.12 2.73 4.45
N ILE A 614 -15.79 3.94 4.00
CA ILE A 614 -14.41 4.40 3.80
C ILE A 614 -13.60 4.33 5.10
N ALA A 615 -14.19 4.69 6.25
CA ALA A 615 -13.49 4.61 7.54
C ALA A 615 -13.04 3.17 7.86
N THR A 616 -13.93 2.19 7.72
CA THR A 616 -13.62 0.77 7.93
C THR A 616 -12.58 0.26 6.93
N LEU A 617 -12.65 0.71 5.67
CA LEU A 617 -11.63 0.41 4.65
C LEU A 617 -10.25 0.97 5.03
N ALA A 618 -10.19 2.22 5.48
CA ALA A 618 -8.93 2.90 5.81
C ALA A 618 -8.24 2.28 7.03
N GLU A 619 -9.04 1.90 8.03
CA GLU A 619 -8.61 1.30 9.29
C GLU A 619 -8.05 -0.12 9.08
N GLY A 620 -8.86 -1.02 8.52
CA GLY A 620 -8.57 -2.46 8.54
C GLY A 620 -7.89 -3.04 7.30
N TYR A 621 -7.70 -2.27 6.22
CA TYR A 621 -7.26 -2.82 4.93
C TYR A 621 -6.10 -2.03 4.31
N ASP A 622 -5.04 -2.74 3.94
CA ASP A 622 -4.01 -2.24 3.04
C ASP A 622 -4.38 -2.60 1.60
N ILE A 623 -5.32 -1.84 1.02
CA ILE A 623 -5.93 -2.17 -0.27
C ILE A 623 -4.88 -2.31 -1.40
N ASN A 624 -3.81 -1.50 -1.39
CA ASN A 624 -2.79 -1.56 -2.44
C ASN A 624 -1.91 -2.80 -2.30
N GLU A 625 -1.54 -3.19 -1.08
CA GLU A 625 -0.83 -4.45 -0.84
C GLU A 625 -1.72 -5.67 -1.16
N ILE A 626 -2.99 -5.64 -0.76
CA ILE A 626 -3.98 -6.67 -1.05
C ILE A 626 -4.10 -6.91 -2.57
N LEU A 627 -4.20 -5.84 -3.37
CA LEU A 627 -4.35 -5.90 -4.83
C LEU A 627 -3.15 -6.50 -5.57
N LYS A 628 -2.00 -6.67 -4.90
CA LYS A 628 -0.85 -7.44 -5.45
C LYS A 628 -1.11 -8.94 -5.41
N SER A 629 -1.98 -9.40 -4.52
CA SER A 629 -2.25 -10.83 -4.28
C SER A 629 -3.64 -11.27 -4.75
N VAL A 630 -4.59 -10.35 -4.90
CA VAL A 630 -5.97 -10.67 -5.35
C VAL A 630 -6.25 -10.16 -6.76
N ASP A 631 -7.15 -10.82 -7.47
CA ASP A 631 -7.53 -10.48 -8.85
C ASP A 631 -8.51 -9.31 -8.88
N PHE A 632 -9.46 -9.28 -7.95
CA PHE A 632 -10.44 -8.21 -7.84
C PHE A 632 -11.09 -8.12 -6.45
N LEU A 633 -11.62 -6.93 -6.15
CA LEU A 633 -12.32 -6.60 -4.92
C LEU A 633 -13.82 -6.50 -5.18
N ASN A 634 -14.60 -7.03 -4.26
CA ASN A 634 -16.05 -7.06 -4.28
C ASN A 634 -16.56 -6.10 -3.20
N VAL A 635 -16.98 -4.89 -3.59
CA VAL A 635 -17.38 -3.87 -2.62
C VAL A 635 -18.85 -4.06 -2.26
N LEU A 636 -19.14 -4.32 -0.99
CA LEU A 636 -20.50 -4.58 -0.47
C LEU A 636 -21.37 -3.30 -0.47
N THR A 637 -21.73 -2.82 -1.67
CA THR A 637 -22.29 -1.48 -1.97
C THR A 637 -23.80 -1.38 -1.72
N TYR A 638 -24.23 -1.97 -0.62
CA TYR A 638 -25.57 -1.93 -0.07
C TYR A 638 -25.49 -1.93 1.46
N ASP A 639 -26.64 -1.89 2.13
CA ASP A 639 -26.75 -1.85 3.58
C ASP A 639 -26.15 -0.60 4.26
N TYR A 640 -26.04 0.52 3.52
CA TYR A 640 -25.58 1.81 4.07
C TYR A 640 -26.43 2.27 5.29
N TYR A 641 -27.71 1.90 5.32
CA TYR A 641 -28.66 2.22 6.39
C TYR A 641 -29.09 0.99 7.21
N PHE A 642 -28.46 -0.18 7.02
CA PHE A 642 -28.90 -1.41 7.69
C PHE A 642 -28.69 -1.37 9.21
N ASN A 643 -27.51 -0.88 9.64
CA ASN A 643 -27.15 -0.79 11.06
C ASN A 643 -27.17 0.65 11.55
N GLY A 644 -28.08 1.02 12.46
CA GLY A 644 -28.06 2.30 13.16
C GLY A 644 -29.43 2.92 13.43
N ASP A 645 -29.41 4.25 13.52
CA ASP A 645 -30.47 5.12 14.04
C ASP A 645 -31.17 5.93 12.94
N ARG A 646 -31.06 5.54 11.66
CA ARG A 646 -31.71 6.21 10.52
C ARG A 646 -32.49 5.25 9.64
N VAL A 647 -33.62 5.73 9.11
CA VAL A 647 -34.33 5.17 7.95
C VAL A 647 -33.74 5.81 6.70
N GLY A 648 -33.49 5.03 5.65
CA GLY A 648 -32.91 5.55 4.42
C GLY A 648 -32.76 4.50 3.33
N PRO A 649 -32.06 4.83 2.23
CA PRO A 649 -31.95 4.00 1.05
C PRO A 649 -31.04 2.78 1.31
N HIS A 650 -31.37 1.65 0.69
CA HIS A 650 -30.62 0.41 0.85
C HIS A 650 -29.22 0.49 0.21
N SER A 651 -29.16 1.02 -1.02
CA SER A 651 -27.95 1.09 -1.85
C SER A 651 -27.95 2.33 -2.76
N PRO A 652 -27.88 3.54 -2.18
CA PRO A 652 -27.92 4.79 -2.95
C PRO A 652 -26.67 4.96 -3.81
N ILE A 653 -26.82 5.36 -5.09
CA ILE A 653 -25.66 5.70 -5.92
C ILE A 653 -25.01 6.99 -5.40
N TYR A 654 -25.84 8.01 -5.13
CA TYR A 654 -25.41 9.35 -4.70
C TYR A 654 -26.16 9.80 -3.45
N GLY A 655 -25.62 10.81 -2.78
CA GLY A 655 -26.26 11.49 -1.65
C GLY A 655 -26.29 10.65 -0.37
N GLY A 656 -27.15 11.04 0.56
CA GLY A 656 -27.26 10.44 1.89
C GLY A 656 -26.24 10.98 2.90
N THR A 657 -26.39 10.53 4.13
CA THR A 657 -25.64 11.02 5.30
C THR A 657 -24.84 9.91 5.99
N ARG A 658 -24.84 8.70 5.42
CA ARG A 658 -24.11 7.53 5.93
C ARG A 658 -23.20 6.90 4.88
N GLY A 659 -22.85 7.67 3.86
CA GLY A 659 -22.13 7.26 2.67
C GLY A 659 -23.05 6.80 1.53
N ASN A 660 -22.47 6.70 0.33
CA ASN A 660 -23.10 6.18 -0.87
C ASN A 660 -22.08 5.43 -1.75
N ILE A 661 -22.58 4.77 -2.80
CA ILE A 661 -21.75 3.99 -3.74
C ILE A 661 -20.70 4.88 -4.41
N ASP A 662 -21.07 6.10 -4.81
CA ASP A 662 -20.18 6.99 -5.54
C ASP A 662 -18.95 7.40 -4.72
N GLU A 663 -19.15 7.80 -3.47
CA GLU A 663 -18.07 8.11 -2.52
C GLU A 663 -17.14 6.91 -2.31
N THR A 664 -17.71 5.73 -2.05
CA THR A 664 -16.92 4.51 -1.81
C THR A 664 -16.12 4.10 -3.04
N MET A 665 -16.76 4.08 -4.21
CA MET A 665 -16.13 3.67 -5.45
C MET A 665 -15.06 4.67 -5.87
N LYS A 666 -15.35 5.98 -5.81
CA LYS A 666 -14.35 7.04 -6.06
C LYS A 666 -13.14 6.91 -5.15
N TYR A 667 -13.36 6.73 -3.84
CA TYR A 667 -12.27 6.52 -2.88
C TYR A 667 -11.37 5.34 -3.30
N LEU A 668 -11.97 4.18 -3.59
CA LEU A 668 -11.22 2.99 -4.00
C LEU A 668 -10.52 3.18 -5.35
N THR A 669 -11.19 3.75 -6.36
CA THR A 669 -10.58 3.98 -7.67
C THR A 669 -9.43 4.98 -7.60
N CYS A 670 -9.57 6.04 -6.79
CA CYS A 670 -8.53 7.04 -6.57
C CYS A 670 -7.34 6.47 -5.80
N LYS A 671 -7.61 5.69 -4.74
CA LYS A 671 -6.58 5.07 -3.90
C LYS A 671 -5.78 4.00 -4.64
N THR A 672 -6.42 3.24 -5.53
CA THR A 672 -5.83 2.06 -6.17
C THR A 672 -5.35 2.29 -7.59
N ARG A 673 -5.91 3.30 -8.28
CA ARG A 673 -5.73 3.56 -9.72
C ARG A 673 -6.03 2.32 -10.59
N GLN A 674 -6.82 1.37 -10.10
CA GLN A 674 -7.15 0.10 -10.75
C GLN A 674 -8.68 -0.12 -10.78
N PRO A 675 -9.47 0.76 -11.43
CA PRO A 675 -10.93 0.65 -11.47
C PRO A 675 -11.42 -0.69 -12.03
N SER A 676 -10.69 -1.26 -12.99
CA SER A 676 -10.99 -2.57 -13.57
C SER A 676 -10.93 -3.73 -12.58
N LYS A 677 -10.28 -3.58 -11.41
CA LYS A 677 -10.23 -4.57 -10.33
C LYS A 677 -11.30 -4.38 -9.26
N ILE A 678 -12.17 -3.37 -9.37
CA ILE A 678 -13.19 -3.05 -8.35
C ILE A 678 -14.58 -3.39 -8.90
N ASN A 679 -15.30 -4.27 -8.22
CA ASN A 679 -16.67 -4.67 -8.60
C ASN A 679 -17.71 -4.06 -7.65
N MET A 680 -18.83 -3.61 -8.21
CA MET A 680 -19.99 -3.14 -7.46
C MET A 680 -20.91 -4.31 -7.11
N ALA A 681 -21.31 -4.44 -5.85
CA ALA A 681 -22.28 -5.43 -5.41
C ALA A 681 -23.70 -4.85 -5.43
N VAL A 682 -24.66 -5.61 -5.97
CA VAL A 682 -26.08 -5.24 -6.04
C VAL A 682 -26.96 -6.26 -5.30
N PRO A 683 -27.91 -5.80 -4.48
CA PRO A 683 -28.77 -6.68 -3.69
C PRO A 683 -30.06 -7.04 -4.45
N PHE A 684 -30.41 -8.32 -4.48
CA PHE A 684 -31.69 -8.88 -4.95
C PHE A 684 -32.68 -9.07 -3.78
N TYR A 685 -32.52 -8.22 -2.76
CA TYR A 685 -33.46 -8.03 -1.68
C TYR A 685 -33.65 -6.53 -1.44
N GLY A 686 -34.70 -6.18 -0.71
CA GLY A 686 -34.96 -4.84 -0.21
C GLY A 686 -34.89 -4.78 1.30
N THR A 687 -34.75 -3.58 1.84
CA THR A 687 -34.85 -3.30 3.27
C THR A 687 -36.06 -2.42 3.55
N PHE A 688 -36.82 -2.77 4.59
CA PHE A 688 -38.01 -2.01 4.97
C PHE A 688 -38.09 -1.71 6.47
N TRP A 689 -38.82 -0.65 6.78
CA TRP A 689 -39.13 -0.21 8.13
C TRP A 689 -40.65 -0.13 8.31
N ARG A 690 -41.10 -0.47 9.52
CA ARG A 690 -42.48 -0.28 9.97
C ARG A 690 -42.55 0.93 10.89
N ASN A 691 -43.70 1.60 10.95
CA ASN A 691 -43.89 2.82 11.74
C ASN A 691 -42.85 3.91 11.43
N ALA A 692 -42.34 3.93 10.20
CA ALA A 692 -41.39 4.93 9.74
C ALA A 692 -42.10 6.26 9.45
N SER A 693 -41.35 7.35 9.47
CA SER A 693 -41.77 8.57 8.77
C SER A 693 -41.23 8.51 7.34
N LEU A 694 -41.98 9.04 6.37
CA LEU A 694 -41.47 9.18 5.00
C LEU A 694 -40.14 9.96 5.04
N PRO A 695 -39.04 9.39 4.51
CA PRO A 695 -37.71 9.98 4.61
C PRO A 695 -37.39 10.99 3.50
N LEU A 696 -38.40 11.67 2.95
CA LEU A 696 -38.25 12.78 2.01
C LEU A 696 -39.50 13.68 2.04
N LEU A 697 -39.37 14.97 1.74
CA LEU A 697 -40.51 15.86 1.48
C LEU A 697 -40.83 15.87 -0.02
N ASP A 698 -39.81 16.02 -0.86
CA ASP A 698 -39.88 15.94 -2.32
C ASP A 698 -38.58 15.37 -2.94
N ASP A 699 -38.51 15.29 -4.27
CA ASP A 699 -37.39 14.66 -5.00
C ASP A 699 -36.08 15.48 -4.97
N SER A 700 -36.07 16.69 -4.40
CA SER A 700 -34.86 17.50 -4.21
C SER A 700 -34.12 17.18 -2.89
N ASP A 701 -34.81 16.55 -1.95
CA ASP A 701 -34.29 16.19 -0.63
C ASP A 701 -33.28 15.02 -0.69
N GLU A 702 -32.60 14.81 0.44
CA GLU A 702 -31.93 13.54 0.70
C GLU A 702 -32.94 12.52 1.25
N ILE A 703 -32.86 11.26 0.82
CA ILE A 703 -33.82 10.21 1.21
C ILE A 703 -33.49 9.60 2.59
N TRP A 704 -33.44 10.37 3.67
CA TRP A 704 -33.21 9.81 5.02
C TRP A 704 -34.03 10.50 6.12
N LYS A 705 -34.18 9.79 7.25
CA LYS A 705 -34.78 10.33 8.47
C LYS A 705 -34.25 9.63 9.71
N ASP A 706 -34.27 10.30 10.86
CA ASP A 706 -34.01 9.64 12.13
C ASP A 706 -35.04 8.53 12.37
N LYS A 707 -34.55 7.40 12.88
CA LYS A 707 -35.33 6.17 13.05
C LYS A 707 -36.53 6.38 13.98
N GLY A 708 -36.37 7.17 15.03
CA GLY A 708 -37.42 7.37 16.03
C GLY A 708 -38.00 6.04 16.50
N ASN A 709 -39.33 5.89 16.39
CA ASN A 709 -40.06 4.67 16.75
C ASN A 709 -40.15 3.62 15.63
N ALA A 710 -39.45 3.81 14.51
CA ALA A 710 -39.50 2.88 13.39
C ALA A 710 -38.82 1.54 13.76
N ALA A 711 -39.48 0.43 13.44
CA ALA A 711 -38.93 -0.90 13.58
C ALA A 711 -38.28 -1.34 12.26
N GLY A 712 -37.05 -1.88 12.33
CA GLY A 712 -36.27 -2.30 11.17
C GLY A 712 -34.83 -1.75 11.18
N PRO A 713 -34.10 -1.86 10.06
CA PRO A 713 -34.57 -2.46 8.81
C PRO A 713 -34.80 -3.97 8.92
N PHE A 714 -35.77 -4.46 8.16
CA PHE A 714 -36.01 -5.87 7.89
C PHE A 714 -35.70 -6.15 6.42
N ALA A 715 -35.13 -7.31 6.11
CA ALA A 715 -34.89 -7.71 4.72
C ALA A 715 -36.11 -8.44 4.12
N VAL A 716 -36.36 -8.22 2.82
CA VAL A 716 -37.36 -8.96 2.03
C VAL A 716 -36.80 -9.26 0.64
N ARG A 717 -36.85 -10.52 0.21
CA ARG A 717 -36.25 -10.99 -1.05
C ARG A 717 -37.08 -10.46 -2.21
N TRP A 718 -36.47 -10.22 -3.37
CA TRP A 718 -37.20 -9.74 -4.55
C TRP A 718 -38.40 -10.63 -4.91
N ARG A 719 -38.22 -11.95 -4.86
CA ARG A 719 -39.28 -12.95 -5.08
C ARG A 719 -40.40 -12.93 -4.04
N GLU A 720 -40.14 -12.38 -2.87
CA GLU A 720 -41.04 -12.37 -1.72
C GLU A 720 -41.80 -11.04 -1.56
N LEU A 721 -41.51 -10.02 -2.38
CA LEU A 721 -42.13 -8.71 -2.25
C LEU A 721 -43.67 -8.78 -2.29
N VAL A 722 -44.24 -9.42 -3.32
CA VAL A 722 -45.69 -9.50 -3.50
C VAL A 722 -46.35 -10.34 -2.42
N THR A 723 -45.74 -11.48 -2.04
CA THR A 723 -46.28 -12.34 -0.97
C THR A 723 -46.20 -11.70 0.41
N ASN A 724 -45.30 -10.72 0.60
CA ASN A 724 -45.23 -9.88 1.80
C ASN A 724 -46.07 -8.60 1.69
N GLY A 725 -46.97 -8.50 0.70
CA GLY A 725 -47.94 -7.41 0.58
C GLY A 725 -47.40 -6.13 -0.07
N TRP A 726 -46.24 -6.18 -0.72
CA TRP A 726 -45.70 -5.05 -1.46
C TRP A 726 -46.18 -5.05 -2.92
N ASP A 727 -46.85 -3.98 -3.32
CA ASP A 727 -47.27 -3.77 -4.70
C ASP A 727 -46.16 -3.07 -5.49
N LYS A 728 -45.44 -3.84 -6.33
CA LYS A 728 -44.37 -3.34 -7.19
C LYS A 728 -44.83 -2.23 -8.14
N SER A 729 -46.12 -2.13 -8.47
CA SER A 729 -46.64 -1.05 -9.35
C SER A 729 -46.63 0.32 -8.68
N THR A 730 -46.59 0.36 -7.34
CA THR A 730 -46.52 1.61 -6.54
C THR A 730 -45.10 2.12 -6.34
N THR A 731 -44.11 1.48 -6.97
CA THR A 731 -42.70 1.86 -6.86
C THR A 731 -42.49 3.29 -7.33
N ARG A 732 -41.85 4.08 -6.48
CA ARG A 732 -41.34 5.40 -6.78
C ARG A 732 -39.83 5.34 -6.97
N PHE A 733 -39.29 6.34 -7.64
CA PHE A 733 -37.86 6.45 -7.92
C PHE A 733 -37.35 7.81 -7.46
N HIS A 734 -36.44 7.80 -6.50
CA HIS A 734 -35.80 9.02 -6.02
C HIS A 734 -34.67 9.40 -6.97
N GLU A 735 -34.85 10.49 -7.72
CA GLU A 735 -33.94 10.87 -8.80
C GLU A 735 -32.53 11.22 -8.32
N LYS A 736 -32.41 11.86 -7.16
CA LYS A 736 -31.11 12.32 -6.63
C LYS A 736 -30.21 11.14 -6.26
N SER A 737 -30.72 10.18 -5.50
CA SER A 737 -29.95 9.01 -5.04
C SER A 737 -30.00 7.80 -5.99
N LYS A 738 -30.83 7.88 -7.04
CA LYS A 738 -31.11 6.78 -7.99
C LYS A 738 -31.63 5.52 -7.30
N THR A 739 -32.54 5.70 -6.35
CA THR A 739 -33.06 4.62 -5.49
C THR A 739 -34.54 4.36 -5.74
N SER A 740 -34.90 3.08 -5.89
CA SER A 740 -36.29 2.64 -5.93
C SER A 740 -36.84 2.42 -4.53
N TYR A 741 -38.06 2.89 -4.27
CA TYR A 741 -38.71 2.78 -2.97
C TYR A 741 -40.23 2.68 -3.06
N ILE A 742 -40.87 2.14 -2.02
CA ILE A 742 -42.32 2.14 -1.82
C ILE A 742 -42.60 2.78 -0.46
N TRP A 743 -43.55 3.70 -0.42
CA TRP A 743 -44.08 4.31 0.81
C TRP A 743 -45.58 4.04 0.89
N ILE A 744 -46.00 3.40 1.98
CA ILE A 744 -47.41 3.14 2.30
C ILE A 744 -47.79 4.03 3.48
N SER A 745 -48.52 5.12 3.20
CA SER A 745 -48.89 6.13 4.19
C SER A 745 -49.76 5.58 5.31
N GLU A 746 -50.68 4.68 4.98
CA GLU A 746 -51.72 4.16 5.87
C GLU A 746 -51.11 3.34 7.01
N THR A 747 -50.06 2.58 6.69
CA THR A 747 -49.40 1.66 7.61
C THR A 747 -47.99 2.13 8.00
N LYS A 748 -47.56 3.29 7.49
CA LYS A 748 -46.24 3.88 7.75
C LYS A 748 -45.08 2.93 7.42
N HIS A 749 -45.20 2.22 6.30
CA HIS A 749 -44.18 1.29 5.82
C HIS A 749 -43.34 1.95 4.74
N PHE A 750 -42.02 1.89 4.89
CA PHE A 750 -41.05 2.38 3.91
C PHE A 750 -40.15 1.22 3.49
N LEU A 751 -40.12 0.89 2.20
CA LEU A 751 -39.29 -0.14 1.60
C LEU A 751 -38.38 0.50 0.55
N THR A 752 -37.12 0.09 0.51
CA THR A 752 -36.15 0.44 -0.55
C THR A 752 -35.48 -0.83 -1.05
N PHE A 753 -35.29 -0.93 -2.36
CA PHE A 753 -34.89 -2.16 -3.04
C PHE A 753 -34.35 -1.84 -4.43
N GLU A 754 -33.78 -2.84 -5.10
CA GLU A 754 -33.40 -2.73 -6.50
C GLU A 754 -34.52 -3.19 -7.43
N ASN A 755 -34.72 -2.49 -8.54
CA ASN A 755 -35.53 -2.92 -9.67
C ASN A 755 -34.75 -2.73 -10.98
N GLU A 756 -35.36 -3.04 -12.12
CA GLU A 756 -34.73 -2.93 -13.44
C GLU A 756 -34.19 -1.51 -13.71
N ARG A 757 -34.91 -0.48 -13.23
CA ARG A 757 -34.50 0.92 -13.39
C ARG A 757 -33.26 1.26 -12.56
N SER A 758 -33.24 0.95 -11.27
CA SER A 758 -32.08 1.25 -10.42
C SER A 758 -30.85 0.42 -10.83
N LEU A 759 -31.04 -0.83 -11.24
CA LEU A 759 -29.97 -1.68 -11.77
C LEU A 759 -29.42 -1.14 -13.10
N ALA A 760 -30.25 -0.57 -13.97
CA ALA A 760 -29.79 0.10 -15.19
C ALA A 760 -28.90 1.32 -14.88
N GLU A 761 -29.27 2.13 -13.87
CA GLU A 761 -28.43 3.26 -13.43
C GLU A 761 -27.09 2.79 -12.84
N LYS A 762 -27.08 1.68 -12.08
CA LYS A 762 -25.83 1.10 -11.56
C LYS A 762 -24.96 0.51 -12.66
N ALA A 763 -25.55 -0.16 -13.64
CA ALA A 763 -24.82 -0.66 -14.80
C ALA A 763 -24.21 0.49 -15.62
N LYS A 764 -24.95 1.59 -15.80
CA LYS A 764 -24.44 2.83 -16.38
C LYS A 764 -23.28 3.39 -15.56
N TYR A 765 -23.39 3.44 -14.23
CA TYR A 765 -22.31 3.88 -13.34
C TYR A 765 -21.03 3.03 -13.53
N VAL A 766 -21.16 1.70 -13.54
CA VAL A 766 -20.05 0.74 -13.77
C VAL A 766 -19.37 0.97 -15.13
N LYS A 767 -20.15 1.30 -16.16
CA LYS A 767 -19.62 1.64 -17.49
C LYS A 767 -18.88 2.97 -17.50
N GLU A 768 -19.50 4.02 -16.97
CA GLU A 768 -18.96 5.38 -16.96
C GLU A 768 -17.69 5.49 -16.12
N HIS A 769 -17.61 4.74 -15.02
CA HIS A 769 -16.47 4.67 -14.11
C HIS A 769 -15.62 3.42 -14.34
N GLN A 770 -15.61 2.83 -15.54
CA GLN A 770 -14.70 1.73 -15.93
C GLN A 770 -14.48 0.63 -14.86
N LEU A 771 -15.49 0.34 -14.03
CA LEU A 771 -15.36 -0.59 -12.94
C LEU A 771 -15.22 -2.02 -13.48
N GLY A 772 -14.68 -2.92 -12.68
CA GLY A 772 -14.50 -4.32 -13.04
C GLY A 772 -15.81 -4.97 -13.47
N GLY A 773 -16.90 -4.74 -12.74
CA GLY A 773 -18.14 -5.44 -13.01
C GLY A 773 -19.16 -5.33 -11.90
N ILE A 774 -20.13 -6.24 -11.94
CA ILE A 774 -21.25 -6.32 -10.99
C ILE A 774 -21.27 -7.70 -10.31
N LEU A 775 -21.27 -7.69 -8.99
CA LEU A 775 -21.56 -8.82 -8.12
C LEU A 775 -23.03 -8.80 -7.70
N ILE A 776 -23.71 -9.94 -7.70
CA ILE A 776 -25.11 -10.09 -7.29
C ILE A 776 -25.20 -10.79 -5.93
N TRP A 777 -25.90 -10.18 -4.97
CA TRP A 777 -26.29 -10.79 -3.70
C TRP A 777 -27.82 -10.91 -3.61
N ALA A 778 -28.44 -12.08 -3.70
CA ALA A 778 -27.91 -13.32 -4.23
C ALA A 778 -28.86 -13.83 -5.32
N ILE A 779 -28.34 -14.66 -6.24
CA ILE A 779 -29.07 -15.04 -7.47
C ILE A 779 -30.37 -15.77 -7.14
N ASP A 780 -30.36 -16.58 -6.09
CA ASP A 780 -31.46 -17.37 -5.54
C ASP A 780 -32.54 -16.53 -4.80
N GLN A 781 -32.37 -15.20 -4.75
CA GLN A 781 -33.39 -14.26 -4.22
C GLN A 781 -34.24 -13.61 -5.33
N ASP A 782 -33.85 -13.77 -6.59
CA ASP A 782 -34.62 -13.30 -7.75
C ASP A 782 -35.90 -14.14 -7.98
N ASP A 783 -36.80 -13.61 -8.80
CA ASP A 783 -38.02 -14.29 -9.20
C ASP A 783 -37.77 -15.36 -10.28
N ASP A 784 -38.78 -16.17 -10.55
CA ASP A 784 -38.66 -17.26 -11.54
C ASP A 784 -38.53 -16.75 -12.98
N GLN A 785 -38.89 -15.48 -13.22
CA GLN A 785 -38.69 -14.78 -14.50
C GLN A 785 -37.26 -14.26 -14.69
N ASN A 786 -36.40 -14.35 -13.66
CA ASN A 786 -35.06 -13.79 -13.63
C ASN A 786 -35.07 -12.27 -13.85
N THR A 787 -36.06 -11.55 -13.32
CA THR A 787 -36.28 -10.14 -13.63
C THR A 787 -35.03 -9.28 -13.36
N LEU A 788 -34.45 -9.39 -12.16
CA LEU A 788 -33.27 -8.60 -11.80
C LEU A 788 -31.99 -9.15 -12.44
N LEU A 789 -31.85 -10.48 -12.54
CA LEU A 789 -30.71 -11.11 -13.21
C LEU A 789 -30.65 -10.72 -14.68
N ASN A 790 -31.80 -10.65 -15.38
CA ASN A 790 -31.88 -10.19 -16.76
C ASN A 790 -31.44 -8.73 -16.87
N ALA A 791 -31.88 -7.86 -15.95
CA ALA A 791 -31.49 -6.46 -15.93
C ALA A 791 -29.98 -6.28 -15.80
N VAL A 792 -29.31 -7.05 -14.92
CA VAL A 792 -27.85 -6.97 -14.75
C VAL A 792 -27.09 -7.63 -15.91
N SER A 793 -27.47 -8.85 -16.29
CA SER A 793 -26.72 -9.66 -17.25
C SER A 793 -26.84 -9.19 -18.71
N SER A 794 -27.91 -8.50 -19.08
CA SER A 794 -28.08 -7.91 -20.41
C SER A 794 -27.56 -6.49 -20.53
N ALA A 795 -27.15 -5.86 -19.42
CA ALA A 795 -26.68 -4.48 -19.44
C ALA A 795 -25.36 -4.34 -20.21
N ASP A 796 -25.30 -3.36 -21.11
CA ASP A 796 -24.04 -2.96 -21.74
C ASP A 796 -23.19 -2.17 -20.76
N ILE A 797 -22.36 -2.89 -20.00
CA ILE A 797 -21.37 -2.30 -19.10
C ILE A 797 -20.02 -2.04 -19.78
N CYS A 798 -19.89 -2.35 -21.08
CA CYS A 798 -18.68 -2.15 -21.86
C CYS A 798 -18.57 -0.69 -22.34
N SER A 799 -17.41 -0.06 -22.16
CA SER A 799 -17.17 1.30 -22.68
C SER A 799 -16.86 1.26 -24.17
N GLN A 800 -17.57 2.04 -24.99
CA GLN A 800 -17.49 1.96 -26.47
C GLN A 800 -16.25 2.61 -27.11
N LYS A 801 -15.36 3.27 -26.36
CA LYS A 801 -14.11 3.82 -26.89
C LYS A 801 -13.04 3.81 -25.81
N GLU A 802 -11.82 3.48 -26.24
CA GLU A 802 -10.56 3.85 -25.60
C GLU A 802 -10.59 5.35 -25.28
N LYS A 803 -11.13 5.72 -24.12
CA LYS A 803 -10.62 6.91 -23.46
C LYS A 803 -9.29 6.46 -22.88
N GLU A 804 -8.18 6.90 -23.47
CA GLU A 804 -6.83 6.66 -22.94
C GLU A 804 -6.73 7.08 -21.46
N TYR A 805 -7.62 7.97 -21.00
CA TYR A 805 -7.72 8.42 -19.61
C TYR A 805 -9.19 8.63 -19.21
N ILE A 806 -9.59 8.13 -18.03
CA ILE A 806 -10.75 8.63 -17.30
C ILE A 806 -10.26 9.56 -16.20
N ASN A 807 -10.67 10.82 -16.28
CA ASN A 807 -10.44 11.78 -15.22
C ASN A 807 -11.41 11.51 -14.08
N TYR A 808 -10.98 10.75 -13.08
CA TYR A 808 -11.62 10.80 -11.77
C TYR A 808 -11.17 12.09 -11.09
N ILE A 809 -12.13 12.91 -10.70
CA ILE A 809 -11.86 14.01 -9.78
C ILE A 809 -11.68 13.36 -8.42
N CYS A 810 -10.42 13.09 -8.08
CA CYS A 810 -10.03 12.63 -6.75
C CYS A 810 -9.89 13.85 -5.86
N ASP A 811 -10.77 13.97 -4.88
CA ASP A 811 -10.62 15.01 -3.85
C ASP A 811 -9.29 14.78 -3.11
N LYS A 812 -8.52 15.86 -2.97
CA LYS A 812 -7.13 15.89 -2.52
C LYS A 812 -6.97 15.71 -1.02
#